data_AF-A0A811KSJ4-F1
#
_entry.id   AF-A0A811KSJ4-F1
#
_cell.length_a   1.000
_cell.length_b   1.000
_cell.length_c   1.000
_cell.angle_alpha   90.00
_cell.angle_beta   90.00
_cell.angle_gamma   90.00
#
_symmetry.space_group_name_H-M   'P 1'
#
loop_
_entity.id
_entity.type
_entity.pdbx_description
1 polymer ?
#
loop_
_entity_poly.entity_id
_entity_poly.type
_entity_poly.pdbx_seq_one_letter_code
_entity_poly.pdbx_strand_id
1 'polypeptide(L)'
;MQLTVEQILGVLPAAFLIAEVLGFQFLGFIVMCVWIWARYGDFIHRSYITLDRDLSGLWLLLNVKIDLFQQSKRNRPLFEIFLDVCRRQPNKEAIIEVNTDRKVTFAELNAEANRFANYFQKLGYKKGDAIALFMENSIDFVAAWLGLSKIGVVTAWINSSLKSEQLAHCIYTSKTNAVVCSKNLAHVIAAAKAEGHLNSSTELNMYICDLGDNSELNSKFKTSEYTHLSPELQKQSTEEPTKVIGVDFQSVLCFIYTSGTTGMPKAAVMRGLRYYSMCVGAAKAFKVSPEDRIYICMPTYHTAAGILGIGQTVLRGATAVIRPKFSASNFWKDCVKYECTASQYIGEICRYLLAQPASPEEKLHKVKLMYGNGLRPEIWQEVVDRFGVRIGELYGSTEGTSNLVNIDGRVGSCGFLPISPLTSRLHPVRLIKVDEITGEVIRGTDGLCIPCRPGETGAMVSTIRRGNPLLNFEGYLNQKETSKKVLNNVFRKGDQVFVSGDILHWDRLGYVYFRDRTGDTFRWKGENVSTTEVEKAFYGCPELRKCISDVTVYGVKVPKTEGRAGMAAIVKIQDSEVSDEEMIEKLASHLKSRLMGPAVPVFLRLCSDVQRTGTFKLIKTHLQSLGLDGTEENDRLYVMYHGAYVPFDAEKRHQLDDGTLGL
;
A
#
# COMPACT_ATOMS: atom_id res chain seq x y z
N MET A 1 -23.15 -31.28 8.04
CA MET A 1 -23.80 -32.44 8.69
C MET A 1 -23.67 -33.61 7.73
N GLN A 2 -22.75 -34.55 7.98
CA GLN A 2 -22.63 -35.77 7.17
C GLN A 2 -23.68 -36.76 7.68
N LEU A 3 -24.60 -37.18 6.81
CA LEU A 3 -25.52 -38.29 7.11
C LEU A 3 -24.72 -39.60 7.10
N THR A 4 -24.99 -40.49 8.04
CA THR A 4 -24.34 -41.81 8.13
C THR A 4 -24.90 -42.77 7.07
N VAL A 5 -24.12 -43.78 6.68
CA VAL A 5 -24.52 -44.80 5.68
C VAL A 5 -25.84 -45.50 6.08
N GLU A 6 -26.08 -45.69 7.38
CA GLU A 6 -27.32 -46.26 7.90
C GLU A 6 -28.54 -45.34 7.72
N GLN A 7 -28.37 -44.02 7.79
CA GLN A 7 -29.45 -43.06 7.54
C GLN A 7 -29.84 -43.01 6.06
N ILE A 8 -28.91 -43.31 5.14
CA ILE A 8 -29.17 -43.42 3.70
C ILE A 8 -29.88 -44.75 3.38
N LEU A 9 -29.52 -45.84 4.06
CA LEU A 9 -30.13 -47.16 3.87
C LEU A 9 -31.58 -47.22 4.38
N GLY A 10 -31.93 -46.46 5.43
CA GLY A 10 -33.29 -46.40 5.98
C GLY A 10 -34.35 -45.77 5.06
N VAL A 11 -33.95 -45.07 3.99
CA VAL A 11 -34.88 -44.39 3.05
C VAL A 11 -35.20 -45.25 1.82
N LEU A 12 -34.46 -46.35 1.61
CA LEU A 12 -34.60 -47.23 0.44
C LEU A 12 -35.98 -47.88 0.27
N PRO A 13 -36.67 -48.36 1.33
CA PRO A 13 -38.00 -48.97 1.18
C PRO A 13 -39.08 -47.96 0.76
N ALA A 14 -39.02 -46.73 1.29
CA ALA A 14 -39.93 -45.66 0.93
C ALA A 14 -39.70 -45.16 -0.51
N ALA A 15 -38.44 -45.13 -0.95
CA ALA A 15 -38.05 -44.82 -2.32
C ALA A 15 -38.60 -45.84 -3.34
N PHE A 16 -38.65 -47.14 -2.99
CA PHE A 16 -39.20 -48.20 -3.83
C PHE A 16 -40.72 -48.06 -4.06
N LEU A 17 -41.48 -47.71 -3.01
CA LEU A 17 -42.93 -47.47 -3.13
C LEU A 17 -43.26 -46.22 -3.98
N ILE A 18 -42.43 -45.17 -3.88
CA ILE A 18 -42.58 -43.95 -4.69
C ILE A 18 -42.27 -44.23 -6.18
N ALA A 19 -41.35 -45.16 -6.48
CA ALA A 19 -40.98 -45.54 -7.84
C ALA A 19 -42.08 -46.33 -8.58
N GLU A 20 -42.91 -47.10 -7.89
CA GLU A 20 -44.07 -47.78 -8.49
C GLU A 20 -45.17 -46.81 -8.93
N VAL A 21 -45.30 -45.65 -8.28
CA VAL A 21 -46.36 -44.66 -8.55
C VAL A 21 -45.90 -43.56 -9.52
N LEU A 22 -44.61 -43.18 -9.50
CA LEU A 22 -44.07 -42.06 -10.29
C LEU A 22 -43.09 -42.49 -11.40
N GLY A 23 -42.80 -43.79 -11.50
CA GLY A 23 -41.91 -44.39 -12.50
C GLY A 23 -40.43 -44.39 -12.09
N PHE A 24 -39.69 -45.44 -12.45
CA PHE A 24 -38.24 -45.60 -12.16
C PHE A 24 -37.38 -44.39 -12.62
N GLN A 25 -37.82 -43.65 -13.63
CA GLN A 25 -37.16 -42.43 -14.11
C GLN A 25 -37.23 -41.29 -13.08
N PHE A 26 -38.33 -41.16 -12.34
CA PHE A 26 -38.49 -40.15 -11.29
C PHE A 26 -37.63 -40.45 -10.06
N LEU A 27 -37.55 -41.72 -9.66
CA LEU A 27 -36.64 -42.13 -8.59
C LEU A 27 -35.18 -41.92 -9.01
N GLY A 28 -34.81 -42.28 -10.23
CA GLY A 28 -33.49 -42.01 -10.80
C GLY A 28 -33.15 -40.52 -10.80
N PHE A 29 -34.11 -39.66 -11.12
CA PHE A 29 -33.97 -38.20 -11.05
C PHE A 29 -33.75 -37.71 -9.61
N ILE A 30 -34.52 -38.19 -8.63
CA ILE A 30 -34.33 -37.82 -7.21
C ILE A 30 -32.95 -38.26 -6.72
N VAL A 31 -32.54 -39.49 -6.99
CA VAL A 31 -31.21 -40.01 -6.60
C VAL A 31 -30.11 -39.17 -7.24
N MET A 32 -30.25 -38.81 -8.52
CA MET A 32 -29.32 -37.91 -9.21
C MET A 32 -29.29 -36.53 -8.56
N CYS A 33 -30.44 -35.92 -8.24
CA CYS A 33 -30.51 -34.62 -7.58
C CYS A 33 -29.88 -34.63 -6.18
N VAL A 34 -30.16 -35.67 -5.37
CA VAL A 34 -29.55 -35.85 -4.05
C VAL A 34 -28.04 -36.08 -4.17
N TRP A 35 -27.58 -36.85 -5.16
CA TRP A 35 -26.16 -37.05 -5.42
C TRP A 35 -25.47 -35.75 -5.85
N ILE A 36 -26.09 -34.97 -6.75
CA ILE A 36 -25.60 -33.64 -7.16
C ILE A 36 -25.55 -32.70 -5.97
N TRP A 37 -26.60 -32.64 -5.14
CA TRP A 37 -26.65 -31.79 -3.96
C TRP A 37 -25.62 -32.21 -2.91
N ALA A 38 -25.47 -33.50 -2.64
CA ALA A 38 -24.49 -34.01 -1.69
C ALA A 38 -23.05 -33.71 -2.14
N ARG A 39 -22.78 -33.75 -3.46
CA ARG A 39 -21.44 -33.55 -4.02
C ARG A 39 -21.11 -32.08 -4.33
N TYR A 40 -22.10 -31.30 -4.75
CA TYR A 40 -21.93 -29.94 -5.28
C TYR A 40 -22.82 -28.89 -4.60
N GLY A 41 -23.72 -29.25 -3.68
CA GLY A 41 -24.67 -28.34 -3.05
C GLY A 41 -24.01 -27.16 -2.34
N ASP A 42 -22.92 -27.38 -1.59
CA ASP A 42 -22.14 -26.29 -0.98
C ASP A 42 -21.53 -25.36 -2.04
N PHE A 43 -21.02 -25.90 -3.15
CA PHE A 43 -20.49 -25.08 -4.24
C PHE A 43 -21.59 -24.28 -4.95
N ILE A 44 -22.73 -24.90 -5.24
CA ILE A 44 -23.89 -24.25 -5.89
C ILE A 44 -24.41 -23.13 -4.99
N HIS A 45 -24.58 -23.41 -3.69
CA HIS A 45 -25.05 -22.43 -2.72
C HIS A 45 -24.11 -21.23 -2.62
N ARG A 46 -22.79 -21.46 -2.48
CA ARG A 46 -21.82 -20.37 -2.43
C ARG A 46 -21.77 -19.58 -3.74
N SER A 47 -21.80 -20.27 -4.88
CA SER A 47 -21.82 -19.63 -6.19
C SER A 47 -23.05 -18.77 -6.40
N TYR A 48 -24.21 -19.18 -5.87
CA TYR A 48 -25.44 -18.40 -5.90
C TYR A 48 -25.32 -17.13 -5.04
N ILE A 49 -24.85 -17.25 -3.80
CA ILE A 49 -24.67 -16.11 -2.89
C ILE A 49 -23.68 -15.08 -3.48
N THR A 50 -22.62 -15.54 -4.13
CA THR A 50 -21.57 -14.66 -4.65
C THR A 50 -21.76 -14.28 -6.13
N LEU A 51 -22.87 -14.70 -6.75
CA LEU A 51 -23.06 -14.57 -8.20
C LEU A 51 -22.98 -13.11 -8.65
N ASP A 52 -23.69 -12.22 -7.97
CA ASP A 52 -23.73 -10.79 -8.31
C ASP A 52 -22.34 -10.14 -8.20
N ARG A 53 -21.63 -10.40 -7.09
CA ARG A 53 -20.26 -9.94 -6.88
C ARG A 53 -19.32 -10.49 -7.96
N ASP A 54 -19.36 -11.78 -8.23
CA ASP A 54 -18.46 -12.44 -9.17
C ASP A 54 -18.71 -11.97 -10.62
N LEU A 55 -19.98 -11.76 -11.01
CA LEU A 55 -20.35 -11.17 -12.30
C LEU A 55 -19.90 -9.71 -12.39
N SER A 56 -20.13 -8.92 -11.34
CA SER A 56 -19.68 -7.52 -11.27
C SER A 56 -18.16 -7.39 -11.37
N GLY A 57 -17.41 -8.24 -10.67
CA GLY A 57 -15.94 -8.26 -10.76
C GLY A 57 -15.44 -8.75 -12.11
N LEU A 58 -16.09 -9.75 -12.71
CA LEU A 58 -15.75 -10.21 -14.06
C LEU A 58 -15.99 -9.10 -15.08
N TRP A 59 -17.12 -8.40 -14.99
CA TRP A 59 -17.42 -7.27 -15.85
C TRP A 59 -16.40 -6.13 -15.67
N LEU A 60 -16.06 -5.78 -14.44
CA LEU A 60 -15.00 -4.80 -14.13
C LEU A 60 -13.66 -5.21 -14.77
N LEU A 61 -13.24 -6.47 -14.57
CA LEU A 61 -11.99 -7.00 -15.12
C LEU A 61 -11.99 -6.95 -16.65
N LEU A 62 -13.09 -7.34 -17.30
CA LEU A 62 -13.25 -7.28 -18.76
C LEU A 62 -13.22 -5.84 -19.28
N ASN A 63 -13.92 -4.92 -18.61
CA ASN A 63 -13.96 -3.51 -18.98
C ASN A 63 -12.58 -2.85 -18.88
N VAL A 64 -11.82 -3.15 -17.82
CA VAL A 64 -10.42 -2.71 -17.68
C VAL A 64 -9.53 -3.34 -18.76
N LYS A 65 -9.68 -4.65 -19.02
CA LYS A 65 -8.91 -5.36 -20.06
C LYS A 65 -9.13 -4.78 -21.46
N ILE A 66 -10.39 -4.54 -21.84
CA ILE A 66 -10.74 -4.00 -23.15
C ILE A 66 -10.15 -2.61 -23.33
N ASP A 67 -10.30 -1.73 -22.34
CA ASP A 67 -9.77 -0.37 -22.38
C ASP A 67 -8.24 -0.36 -22.48
N LEU A 68 -7.56 -1.18 -21.67
CA LEU A 68 -6.11 -1.33 -21.74
C LEU A 68 -5.63 -1.88 -23.09
N PHE A 69 -6.33 -2.85 -23.65
CA PHE A 69 -6.01 -3.38 -24.97
C PHE A 69 -6.15 -2.30 -26.05
N GLN A 70 -7.21 -1.48 -25.99
CA GLN A 70 -7.41 -0.37 -26.92
C GLN A 70 -6.31 0.70 -26.79
N GLN A 71 -5.96 1.11 -25.57
CA GLN A 71 -4.90 2.08 -25.35
C GLN A 71 -3.52 1.53 -25.75
N SER A 72 -3.24 0.26 -25.45
CA SER A 72 -2.01 -0.41 -25.87
C SER A 72 -1.90 -0.51 -27.39
N LYS A 73 -3.02 -0.71 -28.10
CA LYS A 73 -3.04 -0.72 -29.57
C LYS A 73 -2.82 0.68 -30.16
N ARG A 74 -3.37 1.71 -29.54
CA ARG A 74 -3.11 3.12 -29.91
C ARG A 74 -1.66 3.51 -29.64
N ASN A 75 -1.04 2.89 -28.63
CA ASN A 75 0.35 3.09 -28.19
C ASN A 75 0.71 4.56 -27.94
N ARG A 76 -0.27 5.36 -27.51
CA ARG A 76 -0.08 6.78 -27.20
C ARG A 76 0.59 6.94 -25.83
N PRO A 77 1.57 7.83 -25.67
CA PRO A 77 2.17 8.08 -24.37
C PRO A 77 1.16 8.70 -23.41
N LEU A 78 1.41 8.53 -22.11
CA LEU A 78 0.46 8.93 -21.08
C LEU A 78 0.15 10.44 -21.09
N PHE A 79 1.14 11.29 -21.42
CA PHE A 79 0.92 12.73 -21.51
C PHE A 79 -0.06 13.12 -22.63
N GLU A 80 -0.17 12.35 -23.71
CA GLU A 80 -1.18 12.64 -24.76
C GLU A 80 -2.60 12.40 -24.26
N ILE A 81 -2.79 11.43 -23.36
CA ILE A 81 -4.08 11.18 -22.70
C ILE A 81 -4.42 12.35 -21.78
N PHE A 82 -3.42 12.89 -21.06
CA PHE A 82 -3.58 14.12 -20.30
C PHE A 82 -3.97 15.32 -21.17
N LEU A 83 -3.35 15.48 -22.35
CA LEU A 83 -3.74 16.53 -23.29
C LEU A 83 -5.19 16.39 -23.76
N ASP A 84 -5.70 15.16 -23.93
CA ASP A 84 -7.13 14.94 -24.22
C ASP A 84 -8.03 15.35 -23.05
N VAL A 85 -7.57 15.25 -21.80
CA VAL A 85 -8.27 15.79 -20.62
C VAL A 85 -8.24 17.33 -20.66
N CYS A 86 -7.07 17.93 -20.89
CA CYS A 86 -6.94 19.39 -20.95
C CYS A 86 -7.82 20.02 -22.03
N ARG A 87 -7.90 19.40 -23.23
CA ARG A 87 -8.79 19.89 -24.30
C ARG A 87 -10.27 19.80 -23.96
N ARG A 88 -10.69 18.81 -23.17
CA ARG A 88 -12.10 18.62 -22.79
C ARG A 88 -12.56 19.58 -21.70
N GLN A 89 -11.67 20.02 -20.83
CA GLN A 89 -12.01 20.84 -19.65
C GLN A 89 -10.88 21.82 -19.27
N PRO A 90 -10.49 22.73 -20.17
CA PRO A 90 -9.30 23.57 -19.98
C PRO A 90 -9.40 24.48 -18.75
N ASN A 91 -10.58 25.04 -18.49
CA ASN A 91 -10.81 26.06 -17.45
C ASN A 91 -11.17 25.47 -16.08
N LYS A 92 -11.28 24.15 -15.97
CA LYS A 92 -11.61 23.50 -14.71
C LYS A 92 -10.36 23.45 -13.82
N GLU A 93 -10.52 23.70 -12.52
CA GLU A 93 -9.48 23.51 -11.52
C GLU A 93 -8.94 22.06 -11.60
N ALA A 94 -7.65 21.91 -11.92
CA ALA A 94 -6.97 20.62 -11.93
C ALA A 94 -6.39 20.30 -10.55
N ILE A 95 -5.67 21.26 -9.96
CA ILE A 95 -5.01 21.08 -8.66
C ILE A 95 -5.21 22.34 -7.81
N ILE A 96 -5.56 22.15 -6.54
CA ILE A 96 -5.56 23.17 -5.49
C ILE A 96 -4.56 22.77 -4.40
N GLU A 97 -3.68 23.68 -4.02
CA GLU A 97 -2.79 23.56 -2.87
C GLU A 97 -3.42 24.17 -1.61
N VAL A 98 -3.57 23.36 -0.57
CA VAL A 98 -4.29 23.75 0.66
C VAL A 98 -3.60 24.88 1.43
N ASN A 99 -2.27 24.87 1.53
CA ASN A 99 -1.55 25.82 2.39
C ASN A 99 -1.36 27.21 1.75
N THR A 100 -1.23 27.26 0.43
CA THR A 100 -0.97 28.49 -0.34
C THR A 100 -2.24 29.05 -0.97
N ASP A 101 -3.33 28.26 -0.96
CA ASP A 101 -4.54 28.50 -1.77
C ASP A 101 -4.25 28.66 -3.27
N ARG A 102 -3.05 28.27 -3.74
CA ARG A 102 -2.68 28.28 -5.16
C ARG A 102 -3.54 27.26 -5.89
N LYS A 103 -4.14 27.70 -6.99
CA LYS A 103 -4.96 26.85 -7.86
C LYS A 103 -4.46 26.95 -9.28
N VAL A 104 -4.47 25.83 -9.97
CA VAL A 104 -4.21 25.77 -11.41
C VAL A 104 -5.32 24.99 -12.09
N THR A 105 -5.78 25.52 -13.22
CA THR A 105 -6.68 24.84 -14.14
C THR A 105 -5.92 23.76 -14.94
N PHE A 106 -6.64 22.93 -15.70
CA PHE A 106 -6.00 21.95 -16.58
C PHE A 106 -5.12 22.60 -17.65
N ALA A 107 -5.55 23.74 -18.21
CA ALA A 107 -4.76 24.50 -19.17
C ALA A 107 -3.47 25.06 -18.53
N GLU A 108 -3.57 25.63 -17.34
CA GLU A 108 -2.42 26.19 -16.62
C GLU A 108 -1.46 25.10 -16.14
N LEU A 109 -1.95 23.97 -15.64
CA LEU A 109 -1.11 22.83 -15.28
C LEU A 109 -0.31 22.32 -16.49
N ASN A 110 -0.93 22.29 -17.67
CA ASN A 110 -0.25 21.92 -18.90
C ASN A 110 0.81 22.95 -19.30
N ALA A 111 0.51 24.23 -19.17
CA ALA A 111 1.44 25.32 -19.45
C ALA A 111 2.68 25.25 -18.52
N GLU A 112 2.48 24.99 -17.23
CA GLU A 112 3.59 24.80 -16.27
C GLU A 112 4.40 23.55 -16.61
N ALA A 113 3.74 22.42 -16.94
CA ALA A 113 4.44 21.23 -17.40
C ALA A 113 5.27 21.48 -18.67
N ASN A 114 4.77 22.30 -19.60
CA ASN A 114 5.48 22.69 -20.80
C ASN A 114 6.73 23.52 -20.51
N ARG A 115 6.70 24.41 -19.50
CA ARG A 115 7.90 25.14 -19.07
C ARG A 115 9.00 24.20 -18.60
N PHE A 116 8.66 23.19 -17.80
CA PHE A 116 9.60 22.14 -17.40
C PHE A 116 10.15 21.38 -18.61
N ALA A 117 9.27 20.93 -19.51
CA ALA A 117 9.67 20.17 -20.68
C ALA A 117 10.65 20.96 -21.58
N ASN A 118 10.32 22.21 -21.90
CA ASN A 118 11.14 23.10 -22.72
C ASN A 118 12.48 23.41 -22.08
N TYR A 119 12.50 23.65 -20.76
CA TYR A 119 13.74 23.92 -20.01
C TYR A 119 14.71 22.74 -20.09
N PHE A 120 14.26 21.55 -19.70
CA PHE A 120 15.13 20.36 -19.66
C PHE A 120 15.49 19.86 -21.07
N GLN A 121 14.62 20.05 -22.06
CA GLN A 121 14.97 19.79 -23.46
C GLN A 121 16.07 20.74 -23.96
N LYS A 122 16.03 22.03 -23.60
CA LYS A 122 17.08 23.02 -23.92
C LYS A 122 18.42 22.68 -23.27
N LEU A 123 18.41 22.11 -22.07
CA LEU A 123 19.60 21.60 -21.39
C LEU A 123 20.14 20.30 -22.00
N GLY A 124 19.44 19.72 -22.97
CA GLY A 124 19.90 18.55 -23.73
C GLY A 124 19.49 17.20 -23.15
N TYR A 125 18.58 17.15 -22.18
CA TYR A 125 18.01 15.89 -21.69
C TYR A 125 17.20 15.18 -22.77
N LYS A 126 17.34 13.87 -22.86
CA LYS A 126 16.77 13.02 -23.90
C LYS A 126 15.91 11.91 -23.30
N LYS A 127 15.13 11.27 -24.17
CA LYS A 127 14.36 10.07 -23.80
C LYS A 127 15.26 9.03 -23.15
N GLY A 128 14.87 8.56 -21.96
CA GLY A 128 15.59 7.53 -21.21
C GLY A 128 16.56 8.08 -20.18
N ASP A 129 16.92 9.37 -20.23
CA ASP A 129 17.62 10.03 -19.14
C ASP A 129 16.72 10.06 -17.90
N ALA A 130 17.33 10.13 -16.72
CA ALA A 130 16.60 10.20 -15.45
C ALA A 130 16.87 11.52 -14.72
N ILE A 131 15.88 12.02 -13.99
CA ILE A 131 16.01 13.17 -13.07
C ILE A 131 15.34 12.81 -11.75
N ALA A 132 16.02 13.04 -10.62
CA ALA A 132 15.43 12.85 -9.29
C ALA A 132 14.48 13.99 -8.95
N LEU A 133 13.29 13.66 -8.45
CA LEU A 133 12.36 14.59 -7.83
C LEU A 133 12.40 14.38 -6.32
N PHE A 134 13.00 15.33 -5.60
CA PHE A 134 13.06 15.37 -4.15
C PHE A 134 12.26 16.57 -3.65
N MET A 135 10.94 16.44 -3.68
CA MET A 135 9.99 17.52 -3.44
C MET A 135 8.84 17.03 -2.55
N GLU A 136 8.23 17.97 -1.84
CA GLU A 136 6.98 17.74 -1.10
C GLU A 136 5.77 17.70 -2.06
N ASN A 137 4.57 17.43 -1.54
CA ASN A 137 3.36 17.53 -2.37
C ASN A 137 3.16 18.98 -2.83
N SER A 138 3.28 19.22 -4.13
CA SER A 138 3.03 20.51 -4.75
C SER A 138 2.55 20.35 -6.20
N ILE A 139 1.98 21.43 -6.75
CA ILE A 139 1.68 21.60 -8.16
C ILE A 139 2.97 21.42 -8.97
N ASP A 140 4.09 21.96 -8.47
CA ASP A 140 5.37 21.92 -9.17
C ASP A 140 5.90 20.48 -9.31
N PHE A 141 5.69 19.60 -8.32
CA PHE A 141 6.01 18.17 -8.45
C PHE A 141 5.25 17.54 -9.62
N VAL A 142 3.94 17.81 -9.72
CA VAL A 142 3.09 17.25 -10.77
C VAL A 142 3.44 17.84 -12.14
N ALA A 143 3.68 19.16 -12.21
CA ALA A 143 4.12 19.84 -13.42
C ALA A 143 5.48 19.34 -13.92
N ALA A 144 6.46 19.18 -13.02
CA ALA A 144 7.78 18.64 -13.33
C ALA A 144 7.68 17.21 -13.89
N TRP A 145 6.92 16.34 -13.23
CA TRP A 145 6.72 14.97 -13.69
C TRP A 145 6.02 14.92 -15.07
N LEU A 146 4.92 15.65 -15.23
CA LEU A 146 4.21 15.69 -16.51
C LEU A 146 5.10 16.24 -17.63
N GLY A 147 5.80 17.35 -17.37
CA GLY A 147 6.70 18.00 -18.33
C GLY A 147 7.83 17.09 -18.78
N LEU A 148 8.55 16.49 -17.82
CA LEU A 148 9.64 15.55 -18.12
C LEU A 148 9.13 14.30 -18.86
N SER A 149 7.91 13.84 -18.56
CA SER A 149 7.31 12.72 -19.30
C SER A 149 7.03 13.03 -20.77
N LYS A 150 6.76 14.30 -21.14
CA LYS A 150 6.54 14.73 -22.53
C LYS A 150 7.77 14.55 -23.40
N ILE A 151 8.96 14.72 -22.81
CA ILE A 151 10.25 14.55 -23.48
C ILE A 151 10.87 13.17 -23.25
N GLY A 152 10.14 12.26 -22.60
CA GLY A 152 10.57 10.88 -22.34
C GLY A 152 11.64 10.76 -21.26
N VAL A 153 11.86 11.78 -20.44
CA VAL A 153 12.75 11.75 -19.28
C VAL A 153 12.04 11.04 -18.14
N VAL A 154 12.74 10.09 -17.50
CA VAL A 154 12.24 9.30 -16.38
C VAL A 154 12.43 10.05 -15.08
N THR A 155 11.38 10.18 -14.27
CA THR A 155 11.52 10.84 -12.95
C THR A 155 11.69 9.85 -11.82
N ALA A 156 12.71 10.00 -10.99
CA ALA A 156 12.87 9.20 -9.77
C ALA A 156 12.16 9.89 -8.60
N TRP A 157 11.09 9.32 -8.09
CA TRP A 157 10.27 9.93 -7.05
C TRP A 157 10.83 9.59 -5.66
N ILE A 158 11.61 10.51 -5.09
CA ILE A 158 12.33 10.27 -3.84
C ILE A 158 11.48 10.69 -2.66
N ASN A 159 11.47 9.86 -1.62
CA ASN A 159 10.84 10.16 -0.36
C ASN A 159 11.49 11.38 0.31
N SER A 160 10.72 12.45 0.48
CA SER A 160 11.14 13.75 1.02
C SER A 160 11.64 13.71 2.48
N SER A 161 11.42 12.61 3.20
CA SER A 161 11.89 12.42 4.57
C SER A 161 13.27 11.75 4.66
N LEU A 162 13.82 11.26 3.54
CA LEU A 162 15.14 10.61 3.52
C LEU A 162 16.27 11.61 3.74
N LYS A 163 17.34 11.15 4.38
CA LYS A 163 18.54 11.93 4.70
C LYS A 163 19.81 11.15 4.34
N SER A 164 20.94 11.87 4.25
CA SER A 164 22.29 11.31 4.23
C SER A 164 22.46 10.14 3.23
N GLU A 165 23.03 9.02 3.66
CA GLU A 165 23.30 7.84 2.83
C GLU A 165 22.06 7.30 2.09
N GLN A 166 20.88 7.28 2.73
CA GLN A 166 19.66 6.73 2.13
C GLN A 166 19.17 7.60 0.96
N LEU A 167 19.28 8.92 1.11
CA LEU A 167 18.99 9.89 0.04
C LEU A 167 19.96 9.71 -1.12
N ALA A 168 21.26 9.65 -0.83
CA ALA A 168 22.31 9.45 -1.83
C ALA A 168 22.12 8.14 -2.60
N HIS A 169 21.84 7.04 -1.89
CA HIS A 169 21.53 5.76 -2.50
C HIS A 169 20.35 5.84 -3.46
N CYS A 170 19.27 6.54 -3.11
CA CYS A 170 18.12 6.69 -4.01
C CYS A 170 18.51 7.43 -5.28
N ILE A 171 19.21 8.57 -5.17
CA ILE A 171 19.67 9.37 -6.31
C ILE A 171 20.54 8.51 -7.24
N TYR A 172 21.58 7.87 -6.71
CA TYR A 172 22.49 7.06 -7.53
C TYR A 172 21.83 5.81 -8.12
N THR A 173 20.91 5.17 -7.39
CA THR A 173 20.18 4.02 -7.89
C THR A 173 19.43 4.37 -9.18
N SER A 174 18.86 5.57 -9.28
CA SER A 174 18.19 6.02 -10.52
C SER A 174 19.12 6.33 -11.69
N LYS A 175 20.44 6.24 -11.51
CA LYS A 175 21.45 6.56 -12.52
C LYS A 175 21.32 7.98 -13.08
N THR A 176 20.94 8.92 -12.23
CA THR A 176 20.87 10.36 -12.56
C THR A 176 22.00 11.13 -11.90
N ASN A 177 22.41 12.22 -12.55
CA ASN A 177 23.25 13.28 -11.99
C ASN A 177 22.48 14.60 -11.84
N ALA A 178 21.15 14.56 -11.76
CA ALA A 178 20.30 15.74 -11.64
C ALA A 178 19.17 15.54 -10.65
N VAL A 179 18.91 16.58 -9.85
CA VAL A 179 17.84 16.60 -8.86
C VAL A 179 17.07 17.91 -8.94
N VAL A 180 15.75 17.80 -9.09
CA VAL A 180 14.81 18.89 -8.84
C VAL A 180 14.37 18.78 -7.39
N CYS A 181 14.58 19.85 -6.63
CA CYS A 181 14.40 19.88 -5.19
C CYS A 181 13.49 21.04 -4.78
N SER A 182 12.61 20.81 -3.80
CA SER A 182 11.89 21.90 -3.15
C SER A 182 12.85 22.72 -2.29
N LYS A 183 12.69 24.05 -2.26
CA LYS A 183 13.51 24.96 -1.44
C LYS A 183 13.68 24.50 0.01
N ASN A 184 12.62 24.02 0.64
CA ASN A 184 12.65 23.56 2.03
C ASN A 184 13.53 22.32 2.26
N LEU A 185 13.81 21.54 1.21
CA LEU A 185 14.58 20.30 1.29
C LEU A 185 16.03 20.45 0.81
N ALA A 186 16.40 21.62 0.26
CA ALA A 186 17.75 21.86 -0.28
C ALA A 186 18.86 21.62 0.75
N HIS A 187 18.61 21.97 2.01
CA HIS A 187 19.56 21.80 3.11
C HIS A 187 19.89 20.32 3.37
N VAL A 188 18.96 19.41 3.10
CA VAL A 188 19.16 17.96 3.27
C VAL A 188 20.15 17.41 2.25
N ILE A 189 20.07 17.89 1.00
CA ILE A 189 21.03 17.52 -0.06
C ILE A 189 22.42 18.08 0.27
N ALA A 190 22.50 19.34 0.72
CA ALA A 190 23.77 19.95 1.11
C ALA A 190 24.43 19.20 2.28
N ALA A 191 23.66 18.78 3.29
CA ALA A 191 24.16 17.96 4.39
C ALA A 191 24.71 16.62 3.89
N ALA A 192 23.97 15.90 3.04
CA ALA A 192 24.44 14.64 2.46
C ALA A 192 25.71 14.79 1.60
N LYS A 193 25.90 15.96 0.96
CA LYS A 193 27.14 16.30 0.25
C LYS A 193 28.30 16.58 1.21
N ALA A 194 28.06 17.37 2.26
CA ALA A 194 29.07 17.67 3.28
C ALA A 194 29.55 16.41 4.04
N GLU A 195 28.65 15.45 4.28
CA GLU A 195 28.93 14.13 4.86
C GLU A 195 29.68 13.18 3.91
N GLY A 196 29.83 13.57 2.65
CA GLY A 196 30.55 12.81 1.64
C GLY A 196 29.75 11.69 0.97
N HIS A 197 28.46 11.55 1.27
CA HIS A 197 27.59 10.58 0.62
C HIS A 197 27.25 10.95 -0.83
N LEU A 198 27.27 12.25 -1.17
CA LEU A 198 27.01 12.76 -2.53
C LEU A 198 28.27 13.14 -3.32
N ASN A 199 29.42 12.53 -3.02
CA ASN A 199 30.72 12.84 -3.66
C ASN A 199 31.08 11.89 -4.81
N SER A 200 30.15 11.64 -5.75
CA SER A 200 30.50 10.84 -6.94
C SER A 200 31.49 11.57 -7.85
N SER A 201 32.14 10.84 -8.76
CA SER A 201 33.06 11.37 -9.78
C SER A 201 32.41 12.35 -10.78
N THR A 202 31.07 12.47 -10.77
CA THR A 202 30.30 13.42 -11.57
C THR A 202 29.56 14.41 -10.68
N GLU A 203 29.63 15.70 -11.01
CA GLU A 203 28.93 16.75 -10.29
C GLU A 203 27.40 16.58 -10.39
N LEU A 204 26.70 16.67 -9.26
CA LEU A 204 25.25 16.59 -9.17
C LEU A 204 24.63 17.96 -9.51
N ASN A 205 23.88 18.04 -10.61
CA ASN A 205 23.15 19.25 -10.98
C ASN A 205 21.92 19.42 -10.09
N MET A 206 21.94 20.45 -9.24
CA MET A 206 20.82 20.77 -8.34
C MET A 206 19.96 21.89 -8.92
N TYR A 207 18.66 21.63 -9.09
CA TYR A 207 17.67 22.61 -9.52
C TYR A 207 16.65 22.84 -8.40
N ILE A 208 16.55 24.06 -7.87
CA ILE A 208 15.71 24.36 -6.70
C ILE A 208 14.44 25.12 -7.13
N CYS A 209 13.27 24.57 -6.81
CA CYS A 209 11.98 25.24 -6.97
C CYS A 209 11.62 26.03 -5.71
N ASP A 210 11.26 27.31 -5.85
CA ASP A 210 10.61 28.06 -4.78
C ASP A 210 9.19 27.53 -4.56
N LEU A 211 8.88 27.10 -3.34
CA LEU A 211 7.50 26.91 -2.89
C LEU A 211 6.98 28.26 -2.37
N GLY A 212 6.56 29.14 -3.27
CA GLY A 212 6.02 30.46 -2.92
C GLY A 212 7.04 31.52 -2.47
N ASP A 213 6.55 32.73 -2.23
CA ASP A 213 7.33 33.88 -1.73
C ASP A 213 7.75 33.65 -0.28
N ASN A 214 8.91 33.03 -0.08
CA ASN A 214 9.60 33.07 1.20
C ASN A 214 11.03 33.54 0.98
N SER A 215 11.25 34.83 1.24
CA SER A 215 12.48 35.60 1.03
C SER A 215 13.61 35.29 2.02
N GLU A 216 13.38 34.43 3.03
CA GLU A 216 14.31 34.30 4.16
C GLU A 216 15.50 33.35 3.96
N LEU A 217 15.58 32.56 2.88
CA LEU A 217 16.64 31.55 2.73
C LEU A 217 17.86 31.97 1.87
N ASN A 218 17.88 33.20 1.34
CA ASN A 218 18.98 33.68 0.49
C ASN A 218 20.34 33.80 1.22
N SER A 219 20.41 33.52 2.53
CA SER A 219 21.62 33.72 3.35
C SER A 219 22.47 32.47 3.60
N LYS A 220 21.99 31.24 3.32
CA LYS A 220 22.71 30.00 3.68
C LYS A 220 23.36 29.22 2.53
N PHE A 221 23.10 29.56 1.28
CA PHE A 221 23.71 28.88 0.13
C PHE A 221 24.51 29.86 -0.72
N LYS A 222 25.72 29.47 -1.13
CA LYS A 222 26.42 30.15 -2.22
C LYS A 222 25.63 29.88 -3.50
N THR A 223 25.22 30.93 -4.21
CA THR A 223 24.45 30.88 -5.46
C THR A 223 25.13 30.11 -6.60
N SER A 224 26.41 29.75 -6.46
CA SER A 224 27.18 28.98 -7.44
C SER A 224 26.98 27.46 -7.40
N GLU A 225 26.30 26.90 -6.38
CA GLU A 225 26.19 25.44 -6.18
C GLU A 225 24.87 24.81 -6.65
N TYR A 226 23.92 25.63 -7.11
CA TYR A 226 22.61 25.18 -7.57
C TYR A 226 22.03 26.17 -8.58
N THR A 227 21.09 25.69 -9.41
CA THR A 227 20.29 26.53 -10.28
C THR A 227 18.97 26.87 -9.61
N HIS A 228 18.66 28.15 -9.49
CA HIS A 228 17.35 28.63 -9.06
C HIS A 228 16.35 28.44 -10.20
N LEU A 229 15.48 27.42 -10.08
CA LEU A 229 14.72 26.89 -11.21
C LEU A 229 13.51 27.75 -11.55
N SER A 230 12.81 28.32 -10.56
CA SER A 230 11.54 29.03 -10.78
C SER A 230 11.66 30.19 -11.80
N PRO A 231 12.66 31.09 -11.72
CA PRO A 231 12.81 32.15 -12.73
C PRO A 231 13.19 31.64 -14.11
N GLU A 232 13.97 30.56 -14.19
CA GLU A 232 14.33 29.96 -15.47
C GLU A 232 13.14 29.32 -16.18
N LEU A 233 12.22 28.69 -15.42
CA LEU A 233 10.96 28.17 -15.95
C LEU A 233 10.05 29.28 -16.49
N GLN A 234 9.98 30.42 -15.80
CA GLN A 234 9.16 31.55 -16.25
C GLN A 234 9.62 32.13 -17.60
N LYS A 235 10.91 31.98 -17.94
CA LYS A 235 11.47 32.35 -19.26
C LYS A 235 11.15 31.34 -20.37
N GLN A 236 10.65 30.15 -20.05
CA GLN A 236 10.35 29.13 -21.05
C GLN A 236 8.97 29.31 -21.67
N SER A 237 8.80 28.77 -22.88
CA SER A 237 7.51 28.71 -23.55
C SER A 237 6.51 27.85 -22.78
N THR A 238 5.24 28.26 -22.80
CA THR A 238 4.09 27.49 -22.31
C THR A 238 3.50 26.56 -23.38
N GLU A 239 3.97 26.65 -24.62
CA GLU A 239 3.59 25.77 -25.72
C GLU A 239 4.23 24.39 -25.60
N GLU A 240 3.61 23.39 -26.25
CA GLU A 240 4.10 22.02 -26.24
C GLU A 240 5.58 21.93 -26.69
N PRO A 241 6.40 21.10 -26.02
CA PRO A 241 7.81 20.96 -26.37
C PRO A 241 7.98 20.31 -27.74
N THR A 242 9.22 20.35 -28.27
CA THR A 242 9.52 19.64 -29.52
C THR A 242 9.24 18.15 -29.34
N LYS A 243 8.42 17.58 -30.23
CA LYS A 243 7.97 16.20 -30.14
C LYS A 243 9.16 15.23 -30.17
N VAL A 244 9.26 14.38 -29.15
CA VAL A 244 10.28 13.34 -29.05
C VAL A 244 9.77 12.04 -29.65
N ILE A 245 10.50 11.49 -30.63
CA ILE A 245 10.14 10.24 -31.29
C ILE A 245 10.36 9.06 -30.34
N GLY A 246 9.39 8.14 -30.34
CA GLY A 246 9.48 6.86 -29.61
C GLY A 246 9.06 6.92 -28.15
N VAL A 247 8.57 8.04 -27.63
CA VAL A 247 7.85 8.08 -26.35
C VAL A 247 6.45 7.52 -26.57
N ASP A 248 6.10 6.46 -25.85
CA ASP A 248 4.90 5.66 -26.10
C ASP A 248 4.26 5.14 -24.80
N PHE A 249 3.19 4.34 -24.92
CA PHE A 249 2.42 3.85 -23.78
C PHE A 249 3.23 2.90 -22.86
N GLN A 250 4.30 2.30 -23.38
CA GLN A 250 5.17 1.40 -22.63
C GLN A 250 6.42 2.09 -22.10
N SER A 251 6.61 3.37 -22.40
CA SER A 251 7.76 4.12 -21.90
C SER A 251 7.75 4.18 -20.36
N VAL A 252 8.94 4.15 -19.76
CA VAL A 252 9.11 4.31 -18.32
C VAL A 252 8.77 5.76 -17.98
N LEU A 253 7.86 5.96 -17.01
CA LEU A 253 7.46 7.29 -16.56
C LEU A 253 8.27 7.70 -15.33
N CYS A 254 8.36 6.79 -14.36
CA CYS A 254 8.99 7.08 -13.09
C CYS A 254 9.56 5.85 -12.41
N PHE A 255 10.46 6.09 -11.47
CA PHE A 255 10.88 5.12 -10.47
C PHE A 255 10.22 5.46 -9.14
N ILE A 256 9.60 4.47 -8.51
CA ILE A 256 9.00 4.61 -7.18
C ILE A 256 9.78 3.73 -6.21
N TYR A 257 10.26 4.32 -5.13
CA TYR A 257 11.09 3.61 -4.17
C TYR A 257 10.23 2.88 -3.14
N THR A 258 10.52 1.60 -2.96
CA THR A 258 9.88 0.75 -1.94
C THR A 258 10.89 0.37 -0.87
N SER A 259 10.45 0.24 0.38
CA SER A 259 11.28 -0.24 1.48
C SER A 259 11.89 -1.61 1.15
N GLY A 260 13.20 -1.74 1.34
CA GLY A 260 13.91 -3.00 1.15
C GLY A 260 13.99 -3.84 2.42
N THR A 261 14.05 -5.16 2.27
CA THR A 261 14.35 -6.10 3.37
C THR A 261 15.74 -5.87 3.99
N THR A 262 16.65 -5.24 3.25
CA THR A 262 18.00 -4.85 3.69
C THR A 262 18.04 -3.44 4.29
N GLY A 263 16.89 -2.79 4.51
CA GLY A 263 16.78 -1.40 4.98
C GLY A 263 16.88 -0.35 3.86
N MET A 264 17.65 -0.62 2.81
CA MET A 264 17.83 0.35 1.70
C MET A 264 16.67 0.34 0.70
N PRO A 265 16.19 1.52 0.24
CA PRO A 265 15.09 1.60 -0.73
C PRO A 265 15.44 0.98 -2.11
N LYS A 266 14.43 0.41 -2.76
CA LYS A 266 14.54 -0.25 -4.08
C LYS A 266 13.69 0.48 -5.10
N ALA A 267 14.26 0.83 -6.25
CA ALA A 267 13.57 1.55 -7.32
C ALA A 267 12.71 0.59 -8.17
N ALA A 268 11.39 0.60 -7.96
CA ALA A 268 10.43 -0.12 -8.80
C ALA A 268 10.17 0.67 -10.09
N VAL A 269 10.15 -0.03 -11.22
CA VAL A 269 9.99 0.57 -12.55
C VAL A 269 8.50 0.75 -12.86
N MET A 270 8.06 1.99 -13.09
CA MET A 270 6.68 2.31 -13.42
C MET A 270 6.55 2.78 -14.87
N ARG A 271 5.90 1.96 -15.71
CA ARG A 271 5.58 2.29 -17.11
C ARG A 271 4.19 2.91 -17.26
N GLY A 272 3.97 3.63 -18.35
CA GLY A 272 2.68 4.28 -18.66
C GLY A 272 1.48 3.33 -18.62
N LEU A 273 1.61 2.16 -19.22
CA LEU A 273 0.61 1.10 -19.18
C LEU A 273 0.23 0.68 -17.75
N ARG A 274 1.21 0.46 -16.86
CA ARG A 274 0.95 0.05 -15.48
C ARG A 274 0.31 1.20 -14.69
N TYR A 275 0.84 2.42 -14.83
CA TYR A 275 0.27 3.63 -14.25
C TYR A 275 -1.21 3.78 -14.63
N TYR A 276 -1.51 3.69 -15.93
CA TYR A 276 -2.87 3.78 -16.46
C TYR A 276 -3.76 2.65 -15.90
N SER A 277 -3.26 1.41 -15.87
CA SER A 277 -4.02 0.26 -15.35
C SER A 277 -4.43 0.41 -13.88
N MET A 278 -3.54 0.93 -13.03
CA MET A 278 -3.81 1.14 -11.60
C MET A 278 -4.86 2.23 -11.41
N CYS A 279 -4.67 3.38 -12.07
CA CYS A 279 -5.57 4.51 -11.98
C CYS A 279 -6.98 4.17 -12.49
N VAL A 280 -7.08 3.65 -13.72
CA VAL A 280 -8.38 3.37 -14.36
C VAL A 280 -9.06 2.17 -13.72
N GLY A 281 -8.29 1.18 -13.22
CA GLY A 281 -8.83 0.08 -12.43
C GLY A 281 -9.54 0.58 -11.17
N ALA A 282 -8.89 1.44 -10.38
CA ALA A 282 -9.50 2.05 -9.19
C ALA A 282 -10.69 2.94 -9.56
N ALA A 283 -10.57 3.74 -10.62
CA ALA A 283 -11.65 4.62 -11.07
C ALA A 283 -12.91 3.85 -11.44
N LYS A 284 -12.77 2.78 -12.24
CA LYS A 284 -13.89 1.92 -12.64
C LYS A 284 -14.47 1.12 -11.48
N ALA A 285 -13.61 0.63 -10.57
CA ALA A 285 -14.04 -0.10 -9.38
C ALA A 285 -14.88 0.75 -8.45
N PHE A 286 -14.43 1.96 -8.14
CA PHE A 286 -15.04 2.80 -7.12
C PHE A 286 -15.89 3.94 -7.68
N LYS A 287 -16.05 3.98 -9.01
CA LYS A 287 -16.82 4.97 -9.77
C LYS A 287 -16.31 6.41 -9.56
N VAL A 288 -14.98 6.57 -9.55
CA VAL A 288 -14.36 7.90 -9.54
C VAL A 288 -14.61 8.56 -10.89
N SER A 289 -15.13 9.77 -10.83
CA SER A 289 -15.63 10.54 -11.96
C SER A 289 -14.79 11.80 -12.18
N PRO A 290 -14.84 12.43 -13.37
CA PRO A 290 -14.25 13.74 -13.56
C PRO A 290 -14.82 14.76 -12.56
N GLU A 291 -16.08 14.69 -12.16
CA GLU A 291 -16.72 15.66 -11.27
C GLU A 291 -16.18 15.64 -9.84
N ASP A 292 -15.42 14.59 -9.47
CA ASP A 292 -14.90 14.44 -8.13
C ASP A 292 -13.78 15.44 -7.80
N ARG A 293 -13.78 15.88 -6.54
CA ARG A 293 -12.71 16.66 -5.89
C ARG A 293 -12.05 15.76 -4.86
N ILE A 294 -10.84 15.31 -5.16
CA ILE A 294 -10.14 14.27 -4.40
C ILE A 294 -9.15 14.92 -3.44
N TYR A 295 -9.38 14.76 -2.15
CA TYR A 295 -8.45 15.21 -1.12
C TYR A 295 -7.26 14.25 -1.00
N ILE A 296 -6.06 14.78 -1.20
CA ILE A 296 -4.80 14.04 -1.22
C ILE A 296 -3.87 14.63 -0.15
N CYS A 297 -3.76 13.92 0.96
CA CYS A 297 -2.88 14.26 2.08
C CYS A 297 -1.69 13.29 2.26
N MET A 298 -1.58 12.31 1.36
CA MET A 298 -0.49 11.34 1.33
C MET A 298 0.62 11.78 0.36
N PRO A 299 1.87 11.30 0.53
CA PRO A 299 2.98 11.79 -0.29
C PRO A 299 2.89 11.37 -1.77
N THR A 300 3.01 12.33 -2.69
CA THR A 300 2.90 12.16 -4.15
C THR A 300 3.99 11.26 -4.73
N TYR A 301 5.12 11.11 -4.05
CA TYR A 301 6.18 10.16 -4.45
C TYR A 301 5.79 8.68 -4.25
N HIS A 302 4.66 8.38 -3.59
CA HIS A 302 4.12 7.03 -3.46
C HIS A 302 2.96 6.76 -4.43
N THR A 303 2.75 5.49 -4.77
CA THR A 303 1.65 5.04 -5.64
C THR A 303 0.27 5.45 -5.14
N ALA A 304 0.09 5.46 -3.82
CA ALA A 304 -1.13 5.90 -3.14
C ALA A 304 -1.59 7.30 -3.60
N ALA A 305 -0.78 8.35 -3.38
CA ALA A 305 -1.15 9.69 -3.82
C ALA A 305 -0.78 9.95 -5.29
N GLY A 306 0.43 9.61 -5.74
CA GLY A 306 0.93 9.97 -7.07
C GLY A 306 0.27 9.25 -8.24
N ILE A 307 -0.27 8.04 -8.01
CA ILE A 307 -0.97 7.27 -9.05
C ILE A 307 -2.46 7.16 -8.76
N LEU A 308 -2.85 6.69 -7.58
CA LEU A 308 -4.28 6.48 -7.27
C LEU A 308 -5.02 7.79 -6.96
N GLY A 309 -4.32 8.83 -6.49
CA GLY A 309 -4.84 10.19 -6.34
C GLY A 309 -4.63 11.04 -7.61
N ILE A 310 -3.42 11.56 -7.81
CA ILE A 310 -3.05 12.45 -8.94
C ILE A 310 -3.33 11.84 -10.30
N GLY A 311 -3.20 10.52 -10.45
CA GLY A 311 -3.54 9.85 -11.71
C GLY A 311 -5.01 10.02 -12.10
N GLN A 312 -5.93 10.21 -11.14
CA GLN A 312 -7.33 10.52 -11.45
C GLN A 312 -7.48 11.90 -12.06
N THR A 313 -6.70 12.88 -11.59
CA THR A 313 -6.62 14.20 -12.22
C THR A 313 -6.09 14.09 -13.64
N VAL A 314 -4.96 13.40 -13.82
CA VAL A 314 -4.27 13.32 -15.10
C VAL A 314 -5.05 12.53 -16.16
N LEU A 315 -5.69 11.41 -15.79
CA LEU A 315 -6.33 10.49 -16.74
C LEU A 315 -7.85 10.62 -16.81
N ARG A 316 -8.48 11.03 -15.71
CA ARG A 316 -9.95 11.10 -15.59
C ARG A 316 -10.47 12.52 -15.54
N GLY A 317 -9.63 13.48 -15.20
CA GLY A 317 -10.04 14.88 -15.12
C GLY A 317 -10.68 15.29 -13.79
N ALA A 318 -10.49 14.50 -12.74
CA ALA A 318 -10.87 14.86 -11.38
C ALA A 318 -10.03 16.03 -10.85
N THR A 319 -10.56 16.85 -9.95
CA THR A 319 -9.77 17.90 -9.31
C THR A 319 -9.02 17.32 -8.11
N ALA A 320 -7.70 17.53 -8.03
CA ALA A 320 -6.91 17.16 -6.86
C ALA A 320 -6.84 18.34 -5.88
N VAL A 321 -7.13 18.08 -4.60
CA VAL A 321 -6.88 19.02 -3.50
C VAL A 321 -5.72 18.46 -2.70
N ILE A 322 -4.53 19.03 -2.89
CA ILE A 322 -3.28 18.50 -2.33
C ILE A 322 -2.88 19.26 -1.06
N ARG A 323 -2.55 18.49 -0.03
CA ARG A 323 -1.95 19.00 1.20
C ARG A 323 -0.47 18.60 1.26
N PRO A 324 0.47 19.53 1.52
CA PRO A 324 1.90 19.22 1.65
C PRO A 324 2.21 18.12 2.68
N LYS A 325 1.51 18.16 3.83
CA LYS A 325 1.67 17.20 4.92
C LYS A 325 0.32 16.93 5.57
N PHE A 326 0.02 15.66 5.85
CA PHE A 326 -1.20 15.26 6.56
C PHE A 326 -1.39 16.02 7.89
N SER A 327 -2.63 16.39 8.17
CA SER A 327 -3.05 16.99 9.44
C SER A 327 -4.41 16.42 9.80
N ALA A 328 -4.48 15.63 10.87
CA ALA A 328 -5.73 15.01 11.31
C ALA A 328 -6.79 16.06 11.69
N SER A 329 -6.39 17.11 12.41
CA SER A 329 -7.28 18.17 12.88
C SER A 329 -7.81 19.11 11.79
N ASN A 330 -7.13 19.17 10.62
CA ASN A 330 -7.58 19.98 9.49
C ASN A 330 -8.22 19.17 8.36
N PHE A 331 -8.20 17.83 8.43
CA PHE A 331 -8.67 16.97 7.35
C PHE A 331 -10.10 17.32 6.91
N TRP A 332 -11.04 17.37 7.86
CA TRP A 332 -12.44 17.67 7.56
C TRP A 332 -12.67 19.14 7.24
N LYS A 333 -11.91 20.05 7.86
CA LYS A 333 -11.94 21.50 7.55
C LYS A 333 -11.54 21.77 6.11
N ASP A 334 -10.46 21.14 5.65
CA ASP A 334 -10.01 21.22 4.27
C ASP A 334 -11.07 20.62 3.34
N CYS A 335 -11.63 19.45 3.68
CA CYS A 335 -12.67 18.80 2.88
C CYS A 335 -13.93 19.67 2.73
N VAL A 336 -14.30 20.42 3.76
CA VAL A 336 -15.40 21.40 3.71
C VAL A 336 -15.00 22.61 2.84
N LYS A 337 -13.86 23.26 3.14
CA LYS A 337 -13.37 24.46 2.46
C LYS A 337 -13.24 24.27 0.95
N TYR A 338 -12.71 23.13 0.52
CA TYR A 338 -12.49 22.82 -0.89
C TYR A 338 -13.53 21.89 -1.50
N GLU A 339 -14.64 21.64 -0.80
CA GLU A 339 -15.76 20.85 -1.28
C GLU A 339 -15.38 19.44 -1.78
N CYS A 340 -14.46 18.78 -1.08
CA CYS A 340 -13.98 17.46 -1.46
C CYS A 340 -15.11 16.42 -1.46
N THR A 341 -15.17 15.60 -2.50
CA THR A 341 -16.17 14.52 -2.67
C THR A 341 -15.58 13.13 -2.49
N ALA A 342 -14.26 13.01 -2.57
CA ALA A 342 -13.54 11.78 -2.32
C ALA A 342 -12.20 12.06 -1.62
N SER A 343 -11.62 11.04 -1.01
CA SER A 343 -10.26 11.12 -0.46
C SER A 343 -9.50 9.82 -0.67
N GLN A 344 -8.20 9.95 -0.94
CA GLN A 344 -7.29 8.83 -0.94
C GLN A 344 -6.83 8.56 0.51
N TYR A 345 -6.86 7.32 0.97
CA TYR A 345 -6.43 6.97 2.32
C TYR A 345 -5.42 5.80 2.38
N ILE A 346 -4.73 5.72 3.50
CA ILE A 346 -4.18 4.46 4.03
C ILE A 346 -4.79 4.22 5.41
N GLY A 347 -4.88 2.97 5.87
CA GLY A 347 -5.59 2.63 7.11
C GLY A 347 -5.24 3.50 8.32
N GLU A 348 -3.98 3.90 8.48
CA GLU A 348 -3.53 4.77 9.58
C GLU A 348 -4.18 6.16 9.56
N ILE A 349 -4.50 6.72 8.38
CA ILE A 349 -5.23 7.99 8.29
C ILE A 349 -6.59 7.87 8.97
N CYS A 350 -7.33 6.79 8.68
CA CYS A 350 -8.65 6.57 9.28
C CYS A 350 -8.56 6.46 10.80
N ARG A 351 -7.51 5.81 11.32
CA ARG A 351 -7.26 5.72 12.76
C ARG A 351 -6.97 7.08 13.39
N TYR A 352 -6.12 7.91 12.76
CA TYR A 352 -5.86 9.26 13.25
C TYR A 352 -7.11 10.13 13.24
N LEU A 353 -7.98 9.99 12.23
CA LEU A 353 -9.26 10.72 12.16
C LEU A 353 -10.21 10.28 13.28
N LEU A 354 -10.33 8.98 13.55
CA LEU A 354 -11.14 8.50 14.68
C LEU A 354 -10.60 8.97 16.04
N ALA A 355 -9.28 9.11 16.17
CA ALA A 355 -8.67 9.62 17.41
C ALA A 355 -8.88 11.13 17.61
N GLN A 356 -9.32 11.89 16.60
CA GLN A 356 -9.63 13.31 16.79
C GLN A 356 -10.92 13.51 17.59
N PRO A 357 -11.02 14.58 18.40
CA PRO A 357 -12.28 15.02 18.97
C PRO A 357 -13.33 15.24 17.87
N ALA A 358 -14.58 14.94 18.17
CA ALA A 358 -15.68 15.18 17.24
C ALA A 358 -15.73 16.66 16.85
N SER A 359 -15.85 16.93 15.56
CA SER A 359 -15.91 18.27 15.00
C SER A 359 -17.14 18.46 14.10
N PRO A 360 -17.75 19.66 14.02
CA PRO A 360 -18.91 19.91 13.15
C PRO A 360 -18.63 19.58 11.68
N GLU A 361 -17.40 19.75 11.22
CA GLU A 361 -16.97 19.52 9.84
C GLU A 361 -17.10 18.04 9.41
N GLU A 362 -17.08 17.10 10.36
CA GLU A 362 -17.35 15.66 10.14
C GLU A 362 -18.75 15.39 9.57
N LYS A 363 -19.69 16.34 9.69
CA LYS A 363 -21.04 16.24 9.14
C LYS A 363 -21.31 17.19 7.98
N LEU A 364 -20.47 18.20 7.80
CA LEU A 364 -20.63 19.24 6.77
C LEU A 364 -19.91 18.90 5.46
N HIS A 365 -18.92 18.01 5.49
CA HIS A 365 -18.15 17.65 4.31
C HIS A 365 -19.01 16.98 3.23
N LYS A 366 -18.54 17.02 1.97
CA LYS A 366 -19.20 16.37 0.82
C LYS A 366 -18.58 15.01 0.45
N VAL A 367 -17.61 14.53 1.23
CA VAL A 367 -16.89 13.27 0.95
C VAL A 367 -17.85 12.09 1.01
N LYS A 368 -17.95 11.34 -0.09
CA LYS A 368 -18.78 10.12 -0.21
C LYS A 368 -17.95 8.85 -0.31
N LEU A 369 -16.68 8.97 -0.72
CA LEU A 369 -15.78 7.85 -0.96
C LEU A 369 -14.41 8.13 -0.34
N MET A 370 -13.95 7.22 0.51
CA MET A 370 -12.54 7.10 0.85
C MET A 370 -12.01 5.81 0.23
N TYR A 371 -11.00 5.90 -0.63
CA TYR A 371 -10.44 4.72 -1.30
C TYR A 371 -8.93 4.60 -1.13
N GLY A 372 -8.44 3.37 -1.01
CA GLY A 372 -7.10 3.14 -0.51
C GLY A 372 -6.89 1.74 0.00
N ASN A 373 -5.95 1.58 0.92
CA ASN A 373 -5.51 0.28 1.38
C ASN A 373 -5.22 0.21 2.89
N GLY A 374 -5.43 -0.96 3.45
CA GLY A 374 -5.07 -1.36 4.81
C GLY A 374 -6.02 -0.90 5.90
N LEU A 375 -7.32 -0.67 5.62
CA LEU A 375 -8.26 -0.34 6.70
C LEU A 375 -8.47 -1.57 7.61
N ARG A 376 -8.23 -1.38 8.90
CA ARG A 376 -8.35 -2.45 9.89
C ARG A 376 -9.84 -2.78 10.12
N PRO A 377 -10.24 -4.08 10.12
CA PRO A 377 -11.63 -4.47 10.32
C PRO A 377 -12.24 -3.90 11.61
N GLU A 378 -11.43 -3.78 12.67
CA GLU A 378 -11.85 -3.41 14.02
C GLU A 378 -12.28 -1.94 14.16
N ILE A 379 -11.90 -1.10 13.19
CA ILE A 379 -12.27 0.33 13.13
C ILE A 379 -13.12 0.66 11.90
N TRP A 380 -13.30 -0.28 10.98
CA TRP A 380 -13.91 -0.01 9.68
C TRP A 380 -15.33 0.54 9.81
N GLN A 381 -16.18 -0.14 10.59
CA GLN A 381 -17.58 0.26 10.73
C GLN A 381 -17.70 1.60 11.46
N GLU A 382 -16.83 1.85 12.43
CA GLU A 382 -16.78 3.12 13.16
C GLU A 382 -16.44 4.31 12.23
N VAL A 383 -15.51 4.12 11.28
CA VAL A 383 -15.19 5.13 10.24
C VAL A 383 -16.42 5.41 9.36
N VAL A 384 -17.09 4.35 8.91
CA VAL A 384 -18.28 4.46 8.05
C VAL A 384 -19.41 5.18 8.78
N ASP A 385 -19.70 4.79 10.02
CA ASP A 385 -20.81 5.32 10.80
C ASP A 385 -20.56 6.76 11.25
N ARG A 386 -19.33 7.08 11.70
CA ARG A 386 -18.99 8.42 12.20
C ARG A 386 -18.94 9.46 11.09
N PHE A 387 -18.29 9.12 9.97
CA PHE A 387 -18.02 10.09 8.90
C PHE A 387 -18.99 9.96 7.71
N GLY A 388 -19.89 8.96 7.71
CA GLY A 388 -20.87 8.80 6.63
C GLY A 388 -20.25 8.53 5.26
N VAL A 389 -19.09 7.87 5.22
CA VAL A 389 -18.32 7.62 3.99
C VAL A 389 -18.39 6.15 3.56
N ARG A 390 -18.33 5.89 2.25
CA ARG A 390 -18.09 4.54 1.71
C ARG A 390 -16.58 4.28 1.61
N ILE A 391 -16.16 3.08 2.01
CA ILE A 391 -14.77 2.63 1.85
C ILE A 391 -14.60 1.84 0.56
N GLY A 392 -13.60 2.24 -0.25
CA GLY A 392 -13.10 1.50 -1.40
C GLY A 392 -11.74 0.90 -1.09
N GLU A 393 -11.70 -0.37 -0.70
CA GLU A 393 -10.45 -1.04 -0.30
C GLU A 393 -9.83 -1.80 -1.49
N LEU A 394 -8.52 -1.63 -1.68
CA LEU A 394 -7.74 -2.30 -2.70
C LEU A 394 -6.46 -2.89 -2.11
N TYR A 395 -5.98 -3.96 -2.73
CA TYR A 395 -4.72 -4.59 -2.38
C TYR A 395 -3.81 -4.72 -3.60
N GLY A 396 -2.53 -4.41 -3.42
CA GLY A 396 -1.50 -4.50 -4.43
C GLY A 396 -0.18 -3.94 -3.91
N SER A 397 0.89 -4.14 -4.67
CA SER A 397 2.19 -3.54 -4.42
C SER A 397 2.65 -2.70 -5.60
N THR A 398 3.64 -1.84 -5.37
CA THR A 398 4.19 -0.95 -6.40
C THR A 398 4.81 -1.74 -7.55
N GLU A 399 5.56 -2.79 -7.25
CA GLU A 399 6.22 -3.65 -8.23
C GLU A 399 5.31 -4.73 -8.84
N GLY A 400 4.23 -5.10 -8.13
CA GLY A 400 3.36 -6.21 -8.52
C GLY A 400 2.60 -5.97 -9.82
N THR A 401 2.15 -7.06 -10.46
CA THR A 401 1.44 -7.00 -11.76
C THR A 401 -0.08 -6.92 -11.62
N SER A 402 -0.63 -7.33 -10.48
CA SER A 402 -2.06 -7.53 -10.29
C SER A 402 -2.53 -6.97 -8.96
N ASN A 403 -3.80 -6.56 -8.90
CA ASN A 403 -4.43 -5.98 -7.72
C ASN A 403 -5.70 -6.80 -7.36
N LEU A 404 -6.07 -6.81 -6.09
CA LEU A 404 -7.38 -7.23 -5.62
C LEU A 404 -8.20 -5.98 -5.25
N VAL A 405 -9.51 -6.08 -5.39
CA VAL A 405 -10.42 -4.96 -5.17
C VAL A 405 -11.64 -5.44 -4.41
N ASN A 406 -11.98 -4.74 -3.33
CA ASN A 406 -13.21 -4.93 -2.58
C ASN A 406 -14.31 -4.04 -3.18
N ILE A 407 -15.09 -4.60 -4.11
CA ILE A 407 -16.08 -3.86 -4.90
C ILE A 407 -17.42 -3.66 -4.19
N ASP A 408 -17.73 -4.50 -3.21
CA ASP A 408 -19.01 -4.53 -2.48
C ASP A 408 -18.88 -4.05 -1.03
N GLY A 409 -17.67 -3.64 -0.60
CA GLY A 409 -17.44 -3.02 0.70
C GLY A 409 -17.42 -4.01 1.87
N ARG A 410 -17.13 -5.29 1.60
CA ARG A 410 -17.04 -6.32 2.66
C ARG A 410 -16.00 -5.93 3.71
N VAL A 411 -16.44 -5.67 4.94
CA VAL A 411 -15.57 -5.24 6.05
C VAL A 411 -14.36 -6.14 6.21
N GLY A 412 -13.17 -5.53 6.23
CA GLY A 412 -11.89 -6.20 6.44
C GLY A 412 -11.35 -6.97 5.24
N SER A 413 -12.14 -7.17 4.19
CA SER A 413 -11.67 -7.82 2.97
C SER A 413 -10.89 -6.83 2.11
N CYS A 414 -9.77 -7.28 1.54
CA CYS A 414 -8.98 -6.51 0.60
C CYS A 414 -9.31 -6.81 -0.88
N GLY A 415 -10.34 -7.63 -1.11
CA GLY A 415 -10.86 -8.01 -2.41
C GLY A 415 -11.27 -9.47 -2.42
N PHE A 416 -11.47 -10.05 -3.60
CA PHE A 416 -11.96 -11.42 -3.69
C PHE A 416 -11.34 -12.19 -4.86
N LEU A 417 -11.39 -13.51 -4.76
CA LEU A 417 -11.09 -14.44 -5.82
C LEU A 417 -12.37 -15.24 -6.14
N PRO A 418 -12.82 -15.26 -7.40
CA PRO A 418 -14.02 -16.00 -7.77
C PRO A 418 -13.92 -17.48 -7.38
N ILE A 419 -15.02 -18.02 -6.84
CA ILE A 419 -15.06 -19.43 -6.39
C ILE A 419 -15.22 -20.37 -7.58
N SER A 420 -15.92 -19.94 -8.63
CA SER A 420 -16.19 -20.77 -9.81
C SER A 420 -14.90 -21.12 -10.57
N PRO A 421 -14.64 -22.41 -10.88
CA PRO A 421 -13.49 -22.83 -11.67
C PRO A 421 -13.41 -22.18 -13.07
N LEU A 422 -14.54 -21.78 -13.63
CA LEU A 422 -14.62 -21.14 -14.95
C LEU A 422 -14.09 -19.71 -14.90
N THR A 423 -14.49 -18.93 -13.90
CA THR A 423 -14.08 -17.53 -13.75
C THR A 423 -12.72 -17.39 -13.08
N SER A 424 -12.37 -18.30 -12.16
CA SER A 424 -11.08 -18.28 -11.47
C SER A 424 -9.91 -18.38 -12.44
N ARG A 425 -9.99 -19.23 -13.47
CA ARG A 425 -8.95 -19.38 -14.52
C ARG A 425 -8.60 -18.07 -15.25
N LEU A 426 -9.53 -17.11 -15.33
CA LEU A 426 -9.32 -15.82 -16.00
C LEU A 426 -8.67 -14.77 -15.08
N HIS A 427 -8.69 -15.01 -13.78
CA HIS A 427 -8.08 -14.14 -12.77
C HIS A 427 -6.57 -14.40 -12.69
N PRO A 428 -5.70 -13.38 -12.70
CA PRO A 428 -4.24 -13.58 -12.71
C PRO A 428 -3.64 -13.88 -11.33
N VAL A 429 -4.34 -13.50 -10.25
CA VAL A 429 -3.90 -13.72 -8.86
C VAL A 429 -4.32 -15.11 -8.37
N ARG A 430 -3.44 -15.76 -7.63
CA ARG A 430 -3.66 -17.03 -6.92
C ARG A 430 -3.03 -16.96 -5.53
N LEU A 431 -3.45 -17.87 -4.66
CA LEU A 431 -2.74 -18.17 -3.42
C LEU A 431 -2.06 -19.55 -3.55
N ILE A 432 -0.83 -19.63 -3.07
CA ILE A 432 -0.08 -20.89 -2.96
C ILE A 432 0.22 -21.19 -1.49
N LYS A 433 0.21 -22.47 -1.13
CA LYS A 433 0.53 -22.90 0.22
C LYS A 433 1.97 -22.56 0.54
N VAL A 434 2.15 -22.01 1.73
CA VAL A 434 3.45 -21.77 2.33
C VAL A 434 3.51 -22.48 3.66
N ASP A 435 4.71 -22.84 4.06
CA ASP A 435 4.97 -23.29 5.40
C ASP A 435 4.68 -22.13 6.37
N GLU A 436 3.85 -22.37 7.37
CA GLU A 436 3.41 -21.34 8.30
C GLU A 436 4.55 -20.83 9.21
N ILE A 437 5.64 -21.61 9.32
CA ILE A 437 6.81 -21.33 10.16
C ILE A 437 7.87 -20.56 9.35
N THR A 438 8.28 -21.11 8.22
CA THR A 438 9.39 -20.57 7.43
C THR A 438 8.94 -19.56 6.38
N GLY A 439 7.65 -19.58 6.01
CA GLY A 439 7.11 -18.80 4.90
C GLY A 439 7.56 -19.32 3.53
N GLU A 440 8.26 -20.45 3.47
CA GLU A 440 8.71 -21.06 2.23
C GLU A 440 7.56 -21.73 1.49
N VAL A 441 7.65 -21.77 0.17
CA VAL A 441 6.59 -22.32 -0.67
C VAL A 441 6.57 -23.85 -0.59
N ILE A 442 5.40 -24.41 -0.28
CA ILE A 442 5.20 -25.86 -0.25
C ILE A 442 4.98 -26.37 -1.67
N ARG A 443 5.77 -27.39 -2.04
CA ARG A 443 5.70 -28.05 -3.34
C ARG A 443 5.26 -29.50 -3.23
N GLY A 444 4.53 -29.97 -4.24
CA GLY A 444 4.13 -31.36 -4.38
C GLY A 444 5.27 -32.25 -4.88
N THR A 445 5.00 -33.54 -5.02
CA THR A 445 5.97 -34.54 -5.52
C THR A 445 6.39 -34.31 -6.98
N ASP A 446 5.58 -33.57 -7.75
CA ASP A 446 5.90 -33.10 -9.10
C ASP A 446 6.84 -31.88 -9.12
N GLY A 447 7.19 -31.35 -7.95
CA GLY A 447 8.00 -30.16 -7.75
C GLY A 447 7.28 -28.85 -8.11
N LEU A 448 5.95 -28.87 -8.28
CA LEU A 448 5.11 -27.69 -8.50
C LEU A 448 4.54 -27.17 -7.17
N CYS A 449 4.15 -25.91 -7.12
CA CYS A 449 3.57 -25.30 -5.92
C CYS A 449 2.13 -25.77 -5.72
N ILE A 450 1.73 -25.95 -4.46
CA ILE A 450 0.38 -26.39 -4.13
C ILE A 450 -0.56 -25.17 -4.06
N PRO A 451 -1.60 -25.06 -4.90
CA PRO A 451 -2.58 -23.97 -4.80
C PRO A 451 -3.42 -24.08 -3.53
N CYS A 452 -3.77 -22.94 -2.94
CA CYS A 452 -4.77 -22.90 -1.87
C CYS A 452 -6.18 -23.13 -2.41
N ARG A 453 -7.09 -23.50 -1.50
CA ARG A 453 -8.53 -23.62 -1.71
C ARG A 453 -9.29 -22.62 -0.81
N PRO A 454 -10.58 -22.34 -1.09
CA PRO A 454 -11.41 -21.56 -0.18
C PRO A 454 -11.39 -22.15 1.24
N GLY A 455 -11.16 -21.31 2.23
CA GLY A 455 -10.92 -21.65 3.63
C GLY A 455 -9.44 -21.69 4.04
N GLU A 456 -8.50 -21.63 3.10
CA GLU A 456 -7.06 -21.76 3.38
C GLU A 456 -6.34 -20.41 3.33
N THR A 457 -5.15 -20.39 3.94
CA THR A 457 -4.22 -19.26 3.97
C THR A 457 -3.00 -19.59 3.12
N GLY A 458 -2.45 -18.61 2.41
CA GLY A 458 -1.25 -18.80 1.62
C GLY A 458 -0.66 -17.51 1.04
N ALA A 459 0.51 -17.63 0.42
CA ALA A 459 1.18 -16.49 -0.18
C ALA A 459 0.47 -16.07 -1.47
N MET A 460 0.27 -14.76 -1.62
CA MET A 460 -0.28 -14.20 -2.84
C MET A 460 0.77 -14.19 -3.95
N VAL A 461 0.40 -14.80 -5.07
CA VAL A 461 1.17 -14.76 -6.31
C VAL A 461 0.32 -14.27 -7.48
N SER A 462 0.97 -13.63 -8.43
CA SER A 462 0.33 -13.19 -9.68
C SER A 462 1.08 -13.69 -10.89
N THR A 463 0.35 -14.16 -11.90
CA THR A 463 0.92 -14.75 -13.11
C THR A 463 1.79 -13.74 -13.86
N ILE A 464 3.00 -14.14 -14.26
CA ILE A 464 3.85 -13.37 -15.18
C ILE A 464 3.70 -13.95 -16.59
N ARG A 465 3.35 -13.11 -17.56
CA ARG A 465 3.36 -13.48 -18.99
C ARG A 465 3.99 -12.36 -19.80
N ARG A 466 5.18 -12.64 -20.34
CA ARG A 466 5.87 -11.74 -21.27
C ARG A 466 5.00 -11.49 -22.49
N GLY A 467 4.99 -10.24 -22.96
CA GLY A 467 4.19 -9.82 -24.11
C GLY A 467 2.69 -9.65 -23.82
N ASN A 468 2.23 -9.93 -22.60
CA ASN A 468 0.88 -9.55 -22.17
C ASN A 468 0.96 -8.24 -21.36
N PRO A 469 0.39 -7.12 -21.85
CA PRO A 469 0.44 -5.82 -21.19
C PRO A 469 0.04 -5.84 -19.70
N LEU A 470 -0.94 -6.67 -19.33
CA LEU A 470 -1.47 -6.72 -17.97
C LEU A 470 -0.68 -7.62 -17.02
N LEU A 471 0.11 -8.55 -17.56
CA LEU A 471 0.81 -9.57 -16.80
C LEU A 471 2.33 -9.47 -16.97
N ASN A 472 2.81 -8.39 -17.58
CA ASN A 472 4.23 -8.12 -17.68
C ASN A 472 4.73 -7.63 -16.32
N PHE A 473 5.78 -8.25 -15.82
CA PHE A 473 6.43 -7.86 -14.57
C PHE A 473 7.69 -7.06 -14.90
N GLU A 474 7.65 -5.77 -14.60
CA GLU A 474 8.80 -4.87 -14.81
C GLU A 474 9.87 -5.06 -13.74
N GLY A 475 9.44 -5.28 -12.50
CA GLY A 475 10.33 -5.44 -11.35
C GLY A 475 11.03 -4.15 -10.95
N TYR A 476 12.24 -4.32 -10.43
CA TYR A 476 13.12 -3.25 -9.97
C TYR A 476 14.19 -2.95 -11.00
N LEU A 477 14.75 -1.74 -10.94
CA LEU A 477 15.90 -1.37 -11.75
C LEU A 477 17.12 -2.25 -11.47
N ASN A 478 17.22 -2.79 -10.25
CA ASN A 478 18.21 -3.80 -9.89
C ASN A 478 17.67 -5.21 -10.20
N GLN A 479 18.27 -5.87 -11.19
CA GLN A 479 17.86 -7.21 -11.62
C GLN A 479 17.96 -8.28 -10.52
N LYS A 480 18.92 -8.17 -9.59
CA LYS A 480 19.03 -9.12 -8.47
C LYS A 480 17.81 -9.03 -7.55
N GLU A 481 17.27 -7.84 -7.34
CA GLU A 481 16.06 -7.64 -6.54
C GLU A 481 14.82 -8.12 -7.28
N THR A 482 14.76 -7.93 -8.61
CA THR A 482 13.68 -8.48 -9.45
C THR A 482 13.62 -9.99 -9.37
N SER A 483 14.76 -10.68 -9.51
CA SER A 483 14.80 -12.15 -9.48
C SER A 483 14.31 -12.76 -8.16
N LYS A 484 14.53 -12.08 -7.02
CA LYS A 484 14.01 -12.51 -5.70
C LYS A 484 12.49 -12.54 -5.63
N LYS A 485 11.80 -11.78 -6.50
CA LYS A 485 10.33 -11.70 -6.54
C LYS A 485 9.70 -12.61 -7.60
N VAL A 486 10.50 -13.39 -8.33
CA VAL A 486 10.00 -14.31 -9.37
C VAL A 486 10.14 -15.75 -8.90
N LEU A 487 9.03 -16.47 -8.89
CA LEU A 487 8.99 -17.91 -8.64
C LEU A 487 8.72 -18.66 -9.94
N ASN A 488 9.47 -19.73 -10.17
CA ASN A 488 9.36 -20.58 -11.35
C ASN A 488 8.67 -21.92 -11.01
N ASN A 489 8.12 -22.58 -12.04
CA ASN A 489 7.53 -23.92 -11.93
C ASN A 489 6.45 -23.97 -10.84
N VAL A 490 5.47 -23.08 -10.93
CA VAL A 490 4.45 -22.85 -9.91
C VAL A 490 3.24 -23.74 -10.13
N PHE A 491 2.48 -23.54 -11.20
CA PHE A 491 1.33 -24.38 -11.51
C PHE A 491 1.59 -25.33 -12.67
N ARG A 492 2.61 -25.03 -13.49
CA ARG A 492 3.09 -25.85 -14.60
C ARG A 492 4.59 -25.66 -14.76
N LYS A 493 5.30 -26.66 -15.29
CA LYS A 493 6.73 -26.49 -15.59
C LYS A 493 6.91 -25.35 -16.60
N GLY A 494 7.87 -24.46 -16.31
CA GLY A 494 8.19 -23.29 -17.14
C GLY A 494 7.33 -22.05 -16.92
N ASP A 495 6.26 -22.11 -16.10
CA ASP A 495 5.54 -20.89 -15.76
C ASP A 495 6.31 -20.04 -14.73
N GLN A 496 5.98 -18.74 -14.70
CA GLN A 496 6.57 -17.77 -13.80
C GLN A 496 5.47 -16.96 -13.12
N VAL A 497 5.65 -16.68 -11.83
CA VAL A 497 4.75 -15.80 -11.07
C VAL A 497 5.57 -14.79 -10.28
N PHE A 498 4.97 -13.63 -10.06
CA PHE A 498 5.43 -12.65 -9.09
C PHE A 498 4.94 -13.08 -7.70
N VAL A 499 5.83 -13.02 -6.71
CA VAL A 499 5.53 -13.28 -5.30
C VAL A 499 5.43 -11.96 -4.55
N SER A 500 4.26 -11.66 -4.00
CA SER A 500 4.03 -10.43 -3.23
C SER A 500 4.92 -10.35 -1.99
N GLY A 501 5.08 -11.47 -1.29
CA GLY A 501 5.60 -11.52 0.07
C GLY A 501 4.52 -11.28 1.13
N ASP A 502 3.24 -11.31 0.75
CA ASP A 502 2.12 -11.21 1.68
C ASP A 502 1.38 -12.56 1.76
N ILE A 503 0.94 -12.88 2.98
CA ILE A 503 0.11 -14.03 3.31
C ILE A 503 -1.33 -13.55 3.43
N LEU A 504 -2.22 -14.15 2.64
CA LEU A 504 -3.63 -13.83 2.58
C LEU A 504 -4.48 -15.04 2.96
N HIS A 505 -5.62 -14.80 3.58
CA HIS A 505 -6.63 -15.81 3.84
C HIS A 505 -7.74 -15.70 2.80
N TRP A 506 -8.02 -16.81 2.10
CA TRP A 506 -9.12 -16.90 1.15
C TRP A 506 -10.30 -17.58 1.84
N ASP A 507 -11.35 -16.83 2.17
CA ASP A 507 -12.48 -17.41 2.89
C ASP A 507 -13.35 -18.31 2.00
N ARG A 508 -14.34 -18.96 2.62
CA ARG A 508 -15.25 -19.87 1.92
C ARG A 508 -16.07 -19.17 0.83
N LEU A 509 -16.41 -17.89 1.00
CA LEU A 509 -17.19 -17.09 0.06
C LEU A 509 -16.31 -16.38 -0.98
N GLY A 510 -15.02 -16.63 -0.99
CA GLY A 510 -14.12 -16.09 -1.99
C GLY A 510 -13.50 -14.74 -1.61
N TYR A 511 -13.87 -14.14 -0.48
CA TYR A 511 -13.22 -12.91 -0.02
C TYR A 511 -11.81 -13.22 0.48
N VAL A 512 -10.94 -12.24 0.29
CA VAL A 512 -9.54 -12.32 0.65
C VAL A 512 -9.25 -11.31 1.74
N TYR A 513 -8.52 -11.74 2.77
CA TYR A 513 -8.17 -10.93 3.93
C TYR A 513 -6.67 -10.96 4.12
N PHE A 514 -6.07 -9.79 4.33
CA PHE A 514 -4.66 -9.69 4.67
C PHE A 514 -4.40 -10.29 6.06
N ARG A 515 -3.44 -11.22 6.14
CA ARG A 515 -3.04 -11.85 7.40
C ARG A 515 -1.73 -11.28 7.88
N ASP A 516 -0.66 -11.45 7.11
CA ASP A 516 0.67 -11.03 7.50
C ASP A 516 1.60 -10.88 6.29
N ARG A 517 2.84 -10.43 6.53
CA ARG A 517 3.94 -10.53 5.56
C ARG A 517 4.80 -11.75 5.82
N THR A 518 5.30 -12.35 4.76
CA THR A 518 6.31 -13.41 4.83
C THR A 518 7.56 -12.85 5.52
N GLY A 519 7.94 -13.43 6.66
CA GLY A 519 9.08 -12.99 7.47
C GLY A 519 8.76 -11.94 8.54
N ASP A 520 7.51 -11.48 8.65
CA ASP A 520 7.02 -10.66 9.77
C ASP A 520 6.47 -11.52 10.93
N THR A 521 6.87 -12.79 10.98
CA THR A 521 6.65 -13.69 12.12
C THR A 521 7.93 -13.83 12.94
N PHE A 522 7.80 -14.17 14.22
CA PHE A 522 8.92 -14.61 15.03
C PHE A 522 8.57 -15.89 15.77
N ARG A 523 9.58 -16.68 16.16
CA ARG A 523 9.38 -17.95 16.86
C ARG A 523 9.79 -17.81 18.32
N TRP A 524 8.88 -18.05 19.25
CA TRP A 524 9.14 -18.00 20.69
C TRP A 524 8.67 -19.28 21.36
N LYS A 525 9.55 -19.92 22.16
CA LYS A 525 9.26 -21.18 22.85
C LYS A 525 8.69 -22.28 21.95
N GLY A 526 9.22 -22.39 20.74
CA GLY A 526 8.80 -23.38 19.75
C GLY A 526 7.60 -22.98 18.90
N GLU A 527 6.87 -21.92 19.28
CA GLU A 527 5.62 -21.45 18.64
C GLU A 527 5.86 -20.24 17.73
N ASN A 528 5.12 -20.15 16.62
CA ASN A 528 5.19 -19.00 15.73
C ASN A 528 4.18 -17.94 16.11
N VAL A 529 4.65 -16.70 16.13
CA VAL A 529 3.86 -15.55 16.50
C VAL A 529 3.81 -14.59 15.31
N SER A 530 2.59 -14.34 14.81
CA SER A 530 2.34 -13.30 13.82
C SER A 530 2.42 -11.94 14.49
N THR A 531 3.34 -11.08 14.03
CA THR A 531 3.43 -9.73 14.59
C THR A 531 2.15 -8.93 14.34
N THR A 532 1.52 -9.12 13.17
CA THR A 532 0.26 -8.47 12.81
C THR A 532 -0.90 -8.92 13.71
N GLU A 533 -1.00 -10.20 14.07
CA GLU A 533 -2.03 -10.70 14.99
C GLU A 533 -1.90 -10.06 16.37
N VAL A 534 -0.68 -10.01 16.89
CA VAL A 534 -0.39 -9.39 18.18
C VAL A 534 -0.71 -7.90 18.14
N GLU A 535 -0.30 -7.18 17.09
CA GLU A 535 -0.65 -5.76 16.89
C GLU A 535 -2.17 -5.53 16.87
N LYS A 536 -2.95 -6.41 16.21
CA LYS A 536 -4.42 -6.33 16.21
C LYS A 536 -5.00 -6.46 17.62
N ALA A 537 -4.43 -7.30 18.47
CA ALA A 537 -4.91 -7.48 19.84
C ALA A 537 -4.83 -6.19 20.68
N PHE A 538 -3.81 -5.35 20.47
CA PHE A 538 -3.72 -4.04 21.14
C PHE A 538 -4.91 -3.13 20.83
N TYR A 539 -5.37 -3.16 19.58
CA TYR A 539 -6.56 -2.40 19.17
C TYR A 539 -7.86 -3.14 19.53
N GLY A 540 -7.86 -4.26 20.24
CA GLY A 540 -9.08 -4.98 20.63
C GLY A 540 -9.83 -4.40 21.83
N CYS A 541 -9.21 -3.49 22.60
CA CYS A 541 -9.78 -2.89 23.81
C CYS A 541 -10.14 -1.41 23.57
N PRO A 542 -11.41 -1.00 23.72
CA PRO A 542 -11.83 0.39 23.53
C PRO A 542 -11.10 1.40 24.43
N GLU A 543 -10.75 1.03 25.65
CA GLU A 543 -10.03 1.89 26.59
C GLU A 543 -8.58 2.10 26.16
N LEU A 544 -7.90 1.01 25.78
CA LEU A 544 -6.51 1.08 25.30
C LEU A 544 -6.39 1.83 23.97
N ARG A 545 -7.42 1.78 23.10
CA ARG A 545 -7.46 2.60 21.87
C ARG A 545 -7.41 4.10 22.14
N LYS A 546 -7.90 4.55 23.31
CA LYS A 546 -7.93 5.98 23.67
C LYS A 546 -6.60 6.50 24.17
N CYS A 547 -5.68 5.61 24.56
CA CYS A 547 -4.37 6.00 25.08
C CYS A 547 -3.21 5.55 24.18
N ILE A 548 -3.40 4.56 23.30
CA ILE A 548 -2.37 4.06 22.38
C ILE A 548 -2.50 4.74 21.02
N SER A 549 -1.47 5.51 20.66
CA SER A 549 -1.31 6.18 19.37
C SER A 549 -0.77 5.25 18.30
N ASP A 550 0.12 4.31 18.60
CA ASP A 550 0.62 3.37 17.58
C ASP A 550 1.22 2.14 18.27
N VAL A 551 1.26 1.01 17.56
CA VAL A 551 1.96 -0.19 18.02
C VAL A 551 2.66 -0.89 16.87
N THR A 552 3.87 -1.40 17.12
CA THR A 552 4.57 -2.29 16.21
C THR A 552 5.20 -3.44 16.98
N VAL A 553 4.98 -4.66 16.52
CA VAL A 553 5.46 -5.86 17.19
C VAL A 553 6.58 -6.49 16.39
N TYR A 554 7.62 -6.96 17.08
CA TYR A 554 8.77 -7.61 16.47
C TYR A 554 9.45 -8.60 17.42
N GLY A 555 10.21 -9.55 16.87
CA GLY A 555 10.98 -10.50 17.66
C GLY A 555 12.37 -9.96 18.04
N VAL A 556 12.70 -9.98 19.33
CA VAL A 556 14.03 -9.66 19.88
C VAL A 556 14.77 -10.91 20.34
N LYS A 557 16.10 -10.90 20.24
CA LYS A 557 16.92 -11.99 20.77
C LYS A 557 16.98 -11.88 22.29
N VAL A 558 16.83 -13.01 22.98
CA VAL A 558 17.04 -13.12 24.42
C VAL A 558 18.27 -14.03 24.64
N PRO A 559 19.20 -13.69 25.54
CA PRO A 559 20.34 -14.55 25.85
C PRO A 559 19.91 -15.97 26.23
N LYS A 560 20.73 -16.97 25.87
CA LYS A 560 20.58 -18.38 26.28
C LYS A 560 19.21 -19.02 25.96
N THR A 561 18.42 -18.43 25.05
CA THR A 561 17.13 -18.98 24.61
C THR A 561 17.09 -19.15 23.09
N GLU A 562 16.38 -20.17 22.63
CA GLU A 562 16.18 -20.43 21.21
C GLU A 562 15.02 -19.59 20.68
N GLY A 563 15.19 -19.00 19.50
CA GLY A 563 14.18 -18.16 18.85
C GLY A 563 14.30 -16.68 19.20
N ARG A 564 13.17 -15.98 19.18
CA ARG A 564 13.04 -14.55 19.45
C ARG A 564 11.81 -14.29 20.29
N ALA A 565 11.94 -13.55 21.38
CA ALA A 565 10.83 -13.15 22.22
C ALA A 565 10.06 -11.99 21.59
N GLY A 566 8.74 -11.94 21.81
CA GLY A 566 7.93 -10.83 21.31
C GLY A 566 8.22 -9.52 22.05
N MET A 567 8.44 -8.45 21.30
CA MET A 567 8.49 -7.08 21.79
C MET A 567 7.42 -6.24 21.09
N ALA A 568 6.66 -5.46 21.87
CA ALA A 568 5.74 -4.46 21.33
C ALA A 568 6.26 -3.06 21.63
N ALA A 569 6.59 -2.30 20.60
CA ALA A 569 6.85 -0.88 20.69
C ALA A 569 5.52 -0.13 20.64
N ILE A 570 5.23 0.67 21.67
CA ILE A 570 3.96 1.34 21.91
C ILE A 570 4.22 2.84 21.93
N VAL A 571 3.43 3.59 21.19
CA VAL A 571 3.41 5.04 21.24
C VAL A 571 2.15 5.48 21.95
N LYS A 572 2.29 6.28 23.01
CA LYS A 572 1.16 6.86 23.74
C LYS A 572 0.61 8.10 23.02
N ILE A 573 -0.68 8.36 23.18
CA ILE A 573 -1.29 9.64 22.79
C ILE A 573 -0.83 10.73 23.77
N GLN A 574 -0.22 11.81 23.26
CA GLN A 574 0.40 12.85 24.09
C GLN A 574 -0.52 13.44 25.16
N ASP A 575 -1.80 13.63 24.84
CA ASP A 575 -2.81 14.22 25.74
C ASP A 575 -3.66 13.19 26.49
N SER A 576 -3.20 11.92 26.57
CA SER A 576 -3.93 10.87 27.27
C SER A 576 -3.89 11.07 28.79
N GLU A 577 -5.06 11.17 29.42
CA GLU A 577 -5.21 11.23 30.89
C GLU A 577 -4.78 9.94 31.61
N VAL A 578 -4.78 8.80 30.90
CA VAL A 578 -4.36 7.49 31.44
C VAL A 578 -2.85 7.51 31.73
N SER A 579 -2.43 7.16 32.95
CA SER A 579 -1.00 7.06 33.29
C SER A 579 -0.32 5.88 32.57
N ASP A 580 1.01 5.87 32.53
CA ASP A 580 1.72 4.77 31.87
C ASP A 580 1.56 3.47 32.65
N GLU A 581 1.56 3.55 33.98
CA GLU A 581 1.36 2.42 34.87
C GLU A 581 -0.03 1.81 34.66
N GLU A 582 -1.08 2.65 34.62
CA GLU A 582 -2.45 2.21 34.38
C GLU A 582 -2.60 1.56 33.00
N MET A 583 -1.99 2.15 31.97
CA MET A 583 -1.99 1.59 30.61
C MET A 583 -1.32 0.21 30.58
N ILE A 584 -0.13 0.09 31.17
CA ILE A 584 0.68 -1.13 31.16
C ILE A 584 -0.01 -2.26 31.95
N GLU A 585 -0.64 -1.95 33.07
CA GLU A 585 -1.44 -2.90 33.86
C GLU A 585 -2.64 -3.43 33.05
N LYS A 586 -3.41 -2.54 32.43
CA LYS A 586 -4.54 -2.91 31.56
C LYS A 586 -4.09 -3.72 30.35
N LEU A 587 -2.93 -3.42 29.79
CA LEU A 587 -2.35 -4.18 28.68
C LEU A 587 -2.03 -5.64 29.07
N ALA A 588 -1.45 -5.84 30.26
CA ALA A 588 -1.05 -7.16 30.71
C ALA A 588 -2.24 -8.13 30.81
N SER A 589 -3.37 -7.66 31.34
CA SER A 589 -4.60 -8.45 31.49
C SER A 589 -5.32 -8.64 30.14
N HIS A 590 -5.47 -7.58 29.35
CA HIS A 590 -6.14 -7.62 28.06
C HIS A 590 -5.43 -8.56 27.07
N LEU A 591 -4.11 -8.42 26.89
CA LEU A 591 -3.36 -9.23 25.92
C LEU A 591 -3.41 -10.72 26.28
N LYS A 592 -3.33 -11.08 27.58
CA LYS A 592 -3.48 -12.48 28.02
C LYS A 592 -4.85 -13.08 27.74
N SER A 593 -5.91 -12.25 27.78
CA SER A 593 -7.27 -12.71 27.47
C SER A 593 -7.50 -12.93 25.97
N ARG A 594 -6.66 -12.34 25.11
CA ARG A 594 -6.83 -12.32 23.65
C ARG A 594 -5.84 -13.16 22.88
N LEU A 595 -4.63 -13.35 23.42
CA LEU A 595 -3.53 -14.03 22.75
C LEU A 595 -3.17 -15.33 23.47
N MET A 596 -2.75 -16.33 22.71
CA MET A 596 -2.16 -17.54 23.28
C MET A 596 -0.81 -17.20 23.95
N GLY A 597 -0.45 -17.89 25.02
CA GLY A 597 0.68 -17.52 25.90
C GLY A 597 1.96 -17.05 25.18
N PRO A 598 2.51 -17.83 24.22
CA PRO A 598 3.73 -17.44 23.48
C PRO A 598 3.59 -16.22 22.57
N ALA A 599 2.37 -15.85 22.18
CA ALA A 599 2.08 -14.67 21.36
C ALA A 599 1.94 -13.38 22.19
N VAL A 600 1.74 -13.49 23.51
CA VAL A 600 1.77 -12.32 24.40
C VAL A 600 3.18 -11.74 24.38
N PRO A 601 3.38 -10.45 24.05
CA PRO A 601 4.70 -9.83 24.07
C PRO A 601 5.40 -10.04 25.41
N VAL A 602 6.63 -10.52 25.39
CA VAL A 602 7.45 -10.67 26.59
C VAL A 602 7.94 -9.31 27.04
N PHE A 603 8.23 -8.41 26.10
CA PHE A 603 8.71 -7.07 26.37
C PHE A 603 7.78 -6.01 25.79
N LEU A 604 7.66 -4.89 26.49
CA LEU A 604 7.06 -3.67 25.95
C LEU A 604 8.12 -2.58 25.92
N ARG A 605 8.08 -1.77 24.87
CA ARG A 605 8.87 -0.55 24.74
C ARG A 605 7.90 0.62 24.60
N LEU A 606 7.82 1.46 25.61
CA LEU A 606 7.05 2.69 25.55
C LEU A 606 7.92 3.78 24.94
N CYS A 607 7.62 4.15 23.69
CA CYS A 607 8.43 5.07 22.92
C CYS A 607 8.09 6.54 23.22
N SER A 608 9.13 7.35 23.46
CA SER A 608 9.01 8.80 23.74
C SER A 608 8.87 9.62 22.46
N ASP A 609 9.70 9.34 21.46
CA ASP A 609 9.66 9.88 20.10
C ASP A 609 9.82 8.72 19.11
N VAL A 610 9.18 8.79 17.94
CA VAL A 610 9.29 7.69 16.97
C VAL A 610 9.48 8.17 15.56
N GLN A 611 10.57 7.71 14.95
CA GLN A 611 10.75 7.80 13.52
C GLN A 611 9.65 7.03 12.79
N ARG A 612 8.85 7.78 12.03
CA ARG A 612 7.80 7.23 11.16
C ARG A 612 8.23 7.35 9.70
N THR A 613 7.79 6.38 8.91
CA THR A 613 7.83 6.46 7.44
C THR A 613 7.01 7.65 6.92
N GLY A 614 7.19 8.03 5.66
CA GLY A 614 6.32 9.02 4.98
C GLY A 614 4.84 8.62 4.91
N THR A 615 4.54 7.33 5.17
CA THR A 615 3.19 6.77 5.33
C THR A 615 2.78 6.59 6.79
N PHE A 616 3.42 7.30 7.72
CA PHE A 616 3.10 7.34 9.15
C PHE A 616 3.22 6.02 9.92
N LYS A 617 3.84 4.98 9.35
CA LYS A 617 4.14 3.72 10.07
C LYS A 617 5.46 3.79 10.82
N LEU A 618 5.57 3.15 11.99
CA LEU A 618 6.84 2.99 12.70
C LEU A 618 7.86 2.19 11.86
N ILE A 619 9.14 2.56 11.97
CA ILE A 619 10.23 1.88 11.24
C ILE A 619 10.67 0.63 12.02
N LYS A 620 10.00 -0.50 11.75
CA LYS A 620 10.22 -1.78 12.44
C LYS A 620 11.68 -2.26 12.44
N THR A 621 12.42 -2.07 11.35
CA THR A 621 13.83 -2.50 11.25
C THR A 621 14.74 -1.73 12.18
N HIS A 622 14.46 -0.44 12.39
CA HIS A 622 15.18 0.41 13.34
C HIS A 622 14.91 -0.07 14.76
N LEU A 623 13.64 -0.24 15.13
CA LEU A 623 13.23 -0.76 16.44
C LEU A 623 13.77 -2.17 16.72
N GLN A 624 13.83 -3.04 15.71
CA GLN A 624 14.49 -4.35 15.80
C GLN A 624 15.99 -4.25 16.04
N SER A 625 16.66 -3.25 15.45
CA SER A 625 18.10 -3.04 15.62
C SER A 625 18.46 -2.54 17.02
N LEU A 626 17.55 -1.77 17.66
CA LEU A 626 17.69 -1.39 19.06
C LEU A 626 17.64 -2.62 19.98
N GLY A 627 16.79 -3.60 19.67
CA GLY A 627 16.70 -4.84 20.46
C GLY A 627 16.31 -4.58 21.93
N LEU A 628 16.98 -5.26 22.86
CA LEU A 628 16.84 -5.03 24.32
C LEU A 628 17.83 -3.99 24.86
N ASP A 629 18.90 -3.70 24.10
CA ASP A 629 20.08 -2.96 24.56
C ASP A 629 20.09 -1.50 24.12
N GLY A 630 19.50 -1.22 22.96
CA GLY A 630 19.37 0.12 22.43
C GLY A 630 18.18 0.84 23.06
N THR A 631 18.42 2.02 23.61
CA THR A 631 17.38 2.92 24.11
C THR A 631 17.52 4.25 23.38
N GLU A 632 16.42 4.74 22.78
CA GLU A 632 16.35 6.17 22.45
C GLU A 632 16.17 6.98 23.74
N GLU A 633 16.51 8.26 23.69
CA GLU A 633 16.44 9.14 24.85
C GLU A 633 14.99 9.15 25.39
N ASN A 634 14.81 8.69 26.64
CA ASN A 634 13.52 8.57 27.35
C ASN A 634 12.60 7.38 26.97
N ASP A 635 13.06 6.41 26.18
CA ASP A 635 12.34 5.14 26.03
C ASP A 635 12.27 4.39 27.36
N ARG A 636 11.13 3.78 27.67
CA ARG A 636 10.96 2.91 28.85
C ARG A 636 10.68 1.47 28.42
N LEU A 637 11.44 0.53 29.00
CA LEU A 637 11.28 -0.89 28.75
C LEU A 637 10.56 -1.56 29.91
N TYR A 638 9.69 -2.50 29.57
CA TYR A 638 8.97 -3.35 30.52
C TYR A 638 9.12 -4.81 30.10
N VAL A 639 9.08 -5.72 31.07
CA VAL A 639 9.13 -7.17 30.87
C VAL A 639 7.97 -7.86 31.57
N MET A 640 7.42 -8.89 30.95
CA MET A 640 6.40 -9.75 31.54
C MET A 640 7.04 -10.58 32.66
N TYR A 641 6.59 -10.37 33.90
CA TYR A 641 7.05 -11.07 35.09
C TYR A 641 5.86 -11.44 35.99
N HIS A 642 5.70 -12.74 36.30
CA HIS A 642 4.58 -13.28 37.09
C HIS A 642 3.18 -12.78 36.69
N GLY A 643 2.95 -12.58 35.39
CA GLY A 643 1.64 -12.19 34.88
C GLY A 643 1.35 -10.69 34.88
N ALA A 644 2.33 -9.84 35.18
CA ALA A 644 2.25 -8.39 34.99
C ALA A 644 3.47 -7.89 34.21
N TYR A 645 3.34 -6.73 33.55
CA TYR A 645 4.50 -6.04 32.99
C TYR A 645 5.14 -5.17 34.07
N VAL A 646 6.43 -5.37 34.33
CA VAL A 646 7.22 -4.59 35.31
C VAL A 646 8.36 -3.87 34.59
N PRO A 647 8.89 -2.75 35.12
CA PRO A 647 10.03 -2.08 34.53
C PRO A 647 11.21 -3.04 34.30
N PHE A 648 11.81 -2.98 33.12
CA PHE A 648 12.99 -3.76 32.77
C PHE A 648 14.25 -3.01 33.20
N ASP A 649 14.53 -3.05 34.50
CA ASP A 649 15.66 -2.40 35.14
C ASP A 649 16.95 -3.26 35.13
N ALA A 650 18.01 -2.75 35.76
CA ALA A 650 19.30 -3.44 35.83
C ALA A 650 19.21 -4.80 36.55
N GLU A 651 18.32 -4.95 37.54
CA GLU A 651 18.12 -6.20 38.25
C GLU A 651 17.47 -7.24 37.34
N LYS A 652 16.38 -6.86 36.66
CA LYS A 652 15.70 -7.71 35.68
C LYS A 652 16.61 -8.05 34.51
N ARG A 653 17.51 -7.14 34.13
CA ARG A 653 18.52 -7.41 33.12
C ARG A 653 19.53 -8.45 33.59
N HIS A 654 20.06 -8.34 34.80
CA HIS A 654 20.96 -9.35 35.36
C HIS A 654 20.29 -10.72 35.41
N GLN A 655 19.04 -10.77 35.88
CA GLN A 655 18.22 -11.99 35.91
C GLN A 655 17.98 -12.57 34.50
N LEU A 656 17.87 -11.73 33.47
CA LEU A 656 17.74 -12.17 32.09
C LEU A 656 19.05 -12.81 31.59
N ASP A 657 20.18 -12.15 31.86
CA ASP A 657 21.50 -12.56 31.36
C ASP A 657 22.01 -13.83 32.08
N ASP A 658 21.73 -13.98 33.37
CA ASP A 658 22.05 -15.18 34.14
C ASP A 658 21.08 -16.34 33.89
N GLY A 659 19.86 -16.06 33.41
CA GLY A 659 18.81 -17.02 33.07
C GLY A 659 17.80 -17.29 34.18
N THR A 660 17.84 -16.52 35.28
CA THR A 660 16.96 -16.68 36.45
C THR A 660 15.63 -15.92 36.35
N LEU A 661 15.45 -15.04 35.35
CA LEU A 661 14.23 -14.26 35.17
C LEU A 661 12.98 -15.12 34.93
N GLY A 662 13.15 -16.36 34.45
CA GLY A 662 12.06 -17.32 34.29
C GLY A 662 11.07 -16.95 33.17
N LEU A 663 11.58 -16.53 32.02
CA LEU A 663 10.78 -16.14 30.84
C LEU A 663 10.09 -17.29 30.14
#